data_AF-A0A7V9JPW2-F1
#
_entry.id   AF-A0A7V9JPW2-F1
#
_cell.length_a   1.000
_cell.length_b   1.000
_cell.length_c   1.000
_cell.angle_alpha   90.00
_cell.angle_beta   90.00
_cell.angle_gamma   90.00
#
_symmetry.space_group_name_H-M   'P 1'
#
loop_
_entity.id
_entity.type
_entity.pdbx_description
1 polymer ?
#
loop_
_entity_poly.entity_id
_entity_poly.type
_entity_poly.pdbx_seq_one_letter_code
_entity_poly.pdbx_strand_id
1 'polypeptide(L)'
;RYIFGELGVQPDLLMLGNPVTDEFQHQFMALTTKTDMDGDPNPYFDDLDADGVRDRRVAQRLSYVRAAYAEADQTLRLGRQLMGRRDTTVFASSDHGFAPQWYAVNAGTVLAEAGLQGTAQTSNCRVGGAPTQVKACWAGGTAQFYVNLEGRDPGGVVPAAEYEAVRTRIVTAFQGLADSANPGKQVVLKIFRKEELRDVDGTDALHPSRSGDVVVVLRPPYQWDAASPGKRIAPSQFFGQHGYLPDLVDLEHNVNLHGTFVAAGPGIRSSETPVEDVRAIDLAPTMAYLMDMLGPQNASGRILFDALDQAEAPLEVTILDVSDFHGQLVPLSEAADTVASTGASNPTFTIGGAAFLKPWFDAYRSAARGPTLTVTAGDAIGATPPISSFFGDKPTIELMNLMGFDADGLGNHNFDRGEAYFRNEIVPLASFPYLSANVVDAAGNTPAQWSPAKVFDYDGVKLGLVGFTNPDVPELVSPGSLGPFHVAPPLAAVRQTVAGLREQGVNAIVALGHLGATGGTLGSPTGPVVDLTDGLESVAAVIGDHADFQTVTKRPNNTLLAQNRSRGIRFTRIVLVIDRPSGHVSYATADFHRPWAIGVKPDPAIQARIDALNGQLAPILSRVVGSSSVFVPRSDACGNTAGRTCESRVGNVVADSLRTTYGTDFAITNSGGLRADLTCPTTDNPSDFCPAYTPPPFLITRGQVLTVLPFGNEAATLTLSGAELKAFLENGVSRMPAADGRFPQVSGLCFTYDIAAAAGSRVTGAVRQAAGGSCTGAAVDLTSAASYTLAINDFMAEGGDGYPIVSSRITTRDLMDQTLADYVEAATPLSPAVQGRIVCTGATCPAVTSP
;
A
#
# COMPACT_ATOMS: atom_id res chain seq x y z
N ARG A 1 -32.88 4.99 23.14
CA ARG A 1 -34.37 4.83 23.19
C ARG A 1 -35.03 5.37 21.93
N TYR A 2 -34.82 6.65 21.56
CA TYR A 2 -35.31 7.22 20.29
C TYR A 2 -35.03 6.33 19.06
N ILE A 3 -33.77 5.89 18.90
CA ILE A 3 -33.34 5.02 17.78
C ILE A 3 -34.15 3.71 17.69
N PHE A 4 -34.35 3.01 18.81
CA PHE A 4 -35.04 1.73 18.84
C PHE A 4 -36.58 1.88 18.82
N GLY A 5 -37.10 2.90 19.48
CA GLY A 5 -38.53 3.10 19.66
C GLY A 5 -39.17 3.93 18.55
N GLU A 6 -38.67 5.14 18.31
CA GLU A 6 -39.26 6.07 17.35
C GLU A 6 -38.80 5.80 15.92
N LEU A 7 -37.49 5.57 15.71
CA LEU A 7 -36.97 5.20 14.39
C LEU A 7 -37.20 3.72 14.06
N GLY A 8 -37.53 2.89 15.06
CA GLY A 8 -37.82 1.46 14.87
C GLY A 8 -36.62 0.61 14.44
N VAL A 9 -35.38 1.08 14.66
CA VAL A 9 -34.16 0.37 14.24
C VAL A 9 -33.97 -0.90 15.09
N GLN A 10 -33.70 -2.02 14.43
CA GLN A 10 -33.37 -3.31 15.05
C GLN A 10 -31.95 -3.73 14.62
N PRO A 11 -30.90 -3.22 15.29
CA PRO A 11 -29.53 -3.48 14.86
C PRO A 11 -29.06 -4.87 15.30
N ASP A 12 -28.25 -5.52 14.46
CA ASP A 12 -27.53 -6.74 14.82
C ASP A 12 -26.29 -6.45 15.69
N LEU A 13 -25.74 -5.22 15.59
CA LEU A 13 -24.65 -4.72 16.43
C LEU A 13 -25.01 -3.36 17.04
N LEU A 14 -24.90 -3.25 18.37
CA LEU A 14 -24.98 -1.99 19.10
C LEU A 14 -23.63 -1.64 19.71
N MET A 15 -23.00 -0.57 19.22
CA MET A 15 -21.82 0.02 19.85
C MET A 15 -22.23 1.09 20.85
N LEU A 16 -21.74 0.99 22.09
CA LEU A 16 -22.00 1.94 23.17
C LEU A 16 -20.69 2.43 23.75
N GLY A 17 -20.59 3.74 23.98
CA GLY A 17 -19.53 4.35 24.75
C GLY A 17 -20.09 5.03 25.99
N ASN A 18 -19.32 5.04 27.07
CA ASN A 18 -19.60 5.87 28.25
C ASN A 18 -18.33 6.65 28.67
N PRO A 19 -18.20 7.93 28.26
CA PRO A 19 -17.02 8.73 28.57
C PRO A 19 -16.95 9.15 30.05
N VAL A 20 -18.02 8.98 30.83
CA VAL A 20 -18.09 9.46 32.22
C VAL A 20 -17.03 8.79 33.10
N THR A 21 -16.66 7.53 32.80
CA THR A 21 -15.58 6.85 33.53
C THR A 21 -14.23 7.55 33.36
N ASP A 22 -13.91 7.95 32.13
CA ASP A 22 -12.70 8.70 31.77
C ASP A 22 -12.70 10.11 32.39
N GLU A 23 -13.79 10.87 32.21
CA GLU A 23 -13.93 12.24 32.75
C GLU A 23 -13.74 12.29 34.27
N PHE A 24 -14.26 11.31 35.00
CA PHE A 24 -14.16 11.26 36.45
C PHE A 24 -12.79 10.78 36.92
N GLN A 25 -12.12 9.90 36.18
CA GLN A 25 -10.73 9.55 36.48
C GLN A 25 -9.82 10.78 36.32
N HIS A 26 -9.99 11.56 35.25
CA HIS A 26 -9.27 12.84 35.08
C HIS A 26 -9.44 13.79 36.27
N GLN A 27 -10.60 13.81 36.90
CA GLN A 27 -10.92 14.73 38.00
C GLN A 27 -10.51 14.23 39.40
N PHE A 28 -10.44 12.92 39.63
CA PHE A 28 -10.36 12.40 41.01
C PHE A 28 -9.21 11.42 41.28
N MET A 29 -8.52 10.90 40.26
CA MET A 29 -7.53 9.81 40.44
C MET A 29 -6.43 10.17 41.46
N ALA A 30 -5.69 11.27 41.26
CA ALA A 30 -4.65 11.71 42.19
C ALA A 30 -5.22 12.09 43.56
N LEU A 31 -6.40 12.72 43.64
CA LEU A 31 -7.01 13.10 44.93
C LEU A 31 -7.33 11.91 45.85
N THR A 32 -7.21 10.68 45.33
CA THR A 32 -7.40 9.42 46.06
C THR A 32 -6.14 8.54 46.13
N THR A 33 -5.04 8.96 45.50
CA THR A 33 -3.76 8.25 45.45
C THR A 33 -2.79 8.84 46.48
N LYS A 34 -2.19 8.00 47.33
CA LYS A 34 -1.39 8.47 48.48
C LYS A 34 0.03 8.92 48.11
N THR A 35 0.67 8.18 47.22
CA THR A 35 2.08 8.34 46.86
C THR A 35 2.26 8.18 45.37
N ASP A 36 3.34 8.74 44.82
CA ASP A 36 3.80 8.41 43.47
C ASP A 36 4.50 7.04 43.42
N MET A 37 4.90 6.62 42.21
CA MET A 37 5.57 5.34 41.96
C MET A 37 6.93 5.17 42.66
N ASP A 38 7.52 6.24 43.19
CA ASP A 38 8.76 6.17 43.96
C ASP A 38 8.49 6.19 45.49
N GLY A 39 7.21 6.20 45.89
CA GLY A 39 6.76 6.24 47.28
C GLY A 39 6.69 7.64 47.88
N ASP A 40 6.89 8.70 47.10
CA ASP A 40 6.84 10.07 47.62
C ASP A 40 5.40 10.56 47.82
N PRO A 41 5.12 11.33 48.88
CA PRO A 41 3.76 11.77 49.18
C PRO A 41 3.15 12.61 48.06
N ASN A 42 1.94 12.26 47.67
CA ASN A 42 1.15 13.07 46.75
C ASN A 42 0.62 14.33 47.49
N PRO A 43 0.97 15.55 47.06
CA PRO A 43 0.53 16.78 47.72
C PRO A 43 -0.99 16.99 47.63
N TYR A 44 -1.67 16.34 46.69
CA TYR A 44 -3.12 16.46 46.49
C TYR A 44 -3.93 15.36 47.16
N PHE A 45 -3.29 14.42 47.86
CA PHE A 45 -4.01 13.35 48.54
C PHE A 45 -4.84 13.91 49.71
N ASP A 46 -6.17 13.82 49.58
CA ASP A 46 -7.11 14.38 50.56
C ASP A 46 -7.00 15.90 50.75
N ASP A 47 -6.40 16.62 49.79
CA ASP A 47 -6.12 18.05 49.82
C ASP A 47 -6.23 18.64 48.40
N LEU A 48 -7.38 19.21 48.05
CA LEU A 48 -7.60 19.74 46.69
C LEU A 48 -6.69 20.94 46.35
N ASP A 49 -6.41 21.78 47.35
CA ASP A 49 -5.75 23.06 47.16
C ASP A 49 -4.23 22.97 47.32
N ALA A 50 -3.73 21.80 47.77
CA ALA A 50 -2.33 21.52 48.10
C ALA A 50 -1.74 22.54 49.10
N ASP A 51 -2.55 22.95 50.09
CA ASP A 51 -2.16 23.92 51.12
C ASP A 51 -1.73 23.24 52.44
N GLY A 52 -1.74 21.91 52.48
CA GLY A 52 -1.40 21.08 53.64
C GLY A 52 -2.60 20.79 54.55
N VAL A 53 -3.80 21.28 54.23
CA VAL A 53 -5.02 21.09 55.02
C VAL A 53 -5.93 20.05 54.37
N ARG A 54 -6.07 18.90 55.03
CA ARG A 54 -6.95 17.84 54.53
C ARG A 54 -8.42 18.25 54.51
N ASP A 55 -9.07 18.08 53.36
CA ASP A 55 -10.50 18.30 53.18
C ASP A 55 -11.38 17.11 53.60
N ARG A 56 -10.77 15.94 53.86
CA ARG A 56 -11.41 14.69 54.33
C ARG A 56 -12.48 14.17 53.39
N ARG A 57 -12.29 14.34 52.07
CA ARG A 57 -13.25 13.95 51.03
C ARG A 57 -12.84 12.74 50.19
N VAL A 58 -11.75 12.05 50.50
CA VAL A 58 -11.32 10.84 49.75
C VAL A 58 -12.46 9.84 49.52
N ALA A 59 -13.26 9.52 50.56
CA ALA A 59 -14.38 8.58 50.43
C ALA A 59 -15.47 9.10 49.46
N GLN A 60 -15.74 10.41 49.47
CA GLN A 60 -16.70 11.05 48.57
C GLN A 60 -16.18 11.00 47.12
N ARG A 61 -14.89 11.29 46.89
CA ARG A 61 -14.27 11.24 45.55
C ARG A 61 -14.27 9.84 44.96
N LEU A 62 -13.91 8.83 45.77
CA LEU A 62 -14.03 7.42 45.36
C LEU A 62 -15.48 7.03 45.04
N SER A 63 -16.46 7.61 45.74
CA SER A 63 -17.88 7.35 45.43
C SER A 63 -18.28 7.89 44.06
N TYR A 64 -17.69 9.00 43.61
CA TYR A 64 -17.92 9.55 42.27
C TYR A 64 -17.36 8.64 41.17
N VAL A 65 -16.13 8.17 41.33
CA VAL A 65 -15.53 7.19 40.39
C VAL A 65 -16.38 5.91 40.34
N ARG A 66 -16.81 5.38 41.48
CA ARG A 66 -17.70 4.20 41.53
C ARG A 66 -19.06 4.47 40.87
N ALA A 67 -19.62 5.66 41.05
CA ALA A 67 -20.88 6.05 40.40
C ALA A 67 -20.74 6.08 38.87
N ALA A 68 -19.61 6.57 38.34
CA ALA A 68 -19.33 6.56 36.90
C ALA A 68 -19.31 5.13 36.33
N TYR A 69 -18.67 4.18 37.01
CA TYR A 69 -18.70 2.76 36.61
C TYR A 69 -20.11 2.16 36.73
N ALA A 70 -20.85 2.47 37.80
CA ALA A 70 -22.24 2.03 37.94
C ALA A 70 -23.14 2.61 36.83
N GLU A 71 -22.84 3.80 36.32
CA GLU A 71 -23.51 4.38 35.16
C GLU A 71 -23.15 3.63 33.87
N ALA A 72 -21.87 3.27 33.66
CA ALA A 72 -21.47 2.42 32.53
C ALA A 72 -22.22 1.08 32.52
N ASP A 73 -22.35 0.43 33.68
CA ASP A 73 -23.16 -0.79 33.82
C ASP A 73 -24.64 -0.55 33.51
N GLN A 74 -25.21 0.57 33.95
CA GLN A 74 -26.60 0.93 33.66
C GLN A 74 -26.82 1.22 32.16
N THR A 75 -25.85 1.87 31.51
CA THR A 75 -25.87 2.14 30.06
C THR A 75 -25.79 0.84 29.28
N LEU A 76 -24.87 -0.05 29.63
CA LEU A 76 -24.78 -1.39 29.04
C LEU A 76 -26.07 -2.19 29.23
N ARG A 77 -26.62 -2.20 30.46
CA ARG A 77 -27.89 -2.85 30.77
C ARG A 77 -29.03 -2.30 29.93
N LEU A 78 -29.12 -0.97 29.78
CA LEU A 78 -30.14 -0.34 28.95
C LEU A 78 -29.97 -0.72 27.47
N GLY A 79 -28.74 -0.72 26.96
CA GLY A 79 -28.43 -1.19 25.61
C GLY A 79 -28.93 -2.61 25.34
N ARG A 80 -28.54 -3.56 26.21
CA ARG A 80 -28.99 -4.95 26.15
C ARG A 80 -30.50 -5.09 26.22
N GLN A 81 -31.16 -4.33 27.11
CA GLN A 81 -32.62 -4.32 27.22
C GLN A 81 -33.28 -3.82 25.93
N LEU A 82 -32.72 -2.80 25.29
CA LEU A 82 -33.25 -2.22 24.05
C LEU A 82 -33.03 -3.11 22.82
N MET A 83 -31.94 -3.89 22.79
CA MET A 83 -31.75 -4.91 21.76
C MET A 83 -32.78 -6.05 21.85
N GLY A 84 -33.44 -6.23 23.00
CA GLY A 84 -34.61 -7.12 23.15
C GLY A 84 -34.32 -8.63 23.11
N ARG A 85 -33.08 -9.02 22.83
CA ARG A 85 -32.62 -10.41 22.73
C ARG A 85 -31.93 -10.84 24.03
N ARG A 86 -32.51 -11.81 24.76
CA ARG A 86 -31.98 -12.30 26.07
C ARG A 86 -30.60 -12.94 25.93
N ASP A 87 -30.25 -13.34 24.73
CA ASP A 87 -29.05 -14.01 24.26
C ASP A 87 -28.09 -13.04 23.54
N THR A 88 -28.19 -11.73 23.78
CA THR A 88 -27.22 -10.76 23.24
C THR A 88 -25.84 -11.01 23.83
N THR A 89 -24.87 -11.35 22.97
CA THR A 89 -23.44 -11.39 23.31
C THR A 89 -22.89 -9.99 23.53
N VAL A 90 -22.08 -9.83 24.57
CA VAL A 90 -21.54 -8.56 25.03
C VAL A 90 -20.03 -8.62 25.03
N PHE A 91 -19.42 -7.61 24.43
CA PHE A 91 -18.01 -7.27 24.61
C PHE A 91 -17.96 -5.90 25.27
N ALA A 92 -17.31 -5.81 26.43
CA ALA A 92 -17.00 -4.56 27.11
C ALA A 92 -15.48 -4.43 27.12
N SER A 93 -14.98 -3.40 26.44
CA SER A 93 -13.56 -3.10 26.37
C SER A 93 -13.31 -1.65 26.72
N SER A 94 -12.20 -1.41 27.39
CA SER A 94 -11.56 -0.10 27.51
C SER A 94 -10.36 -0.08 26.55
N ASP A 95 -10.15 1.05 25.89
CA ASP A 95 -9.09 1.27 24.90
C ASP A 95 -7.77 1.73 25.53
N HIS A 96 -7.80 2.24 26.75
CA HIS A 96 -6.62 2.62 27.52
C HIS A 96 -6.85 2.52 29.04
N GLY A 97 -5.77 2.33 29.80
CA GLY A 97 -5.78 2.50 31.24
C GLY A 97 -5.53 3.95 31.69
N PHE A 98 -5.22 4.15 32.99
CA PHE A 98 -5.04 5.46 33.62
C PHE A 98 -3.88 5.50 34.61
N ALA A 99 -3.34 6.70 34.82
CA ALA A 99 -2.40 7.00 35.89
C ALA A 99 -2.80 8.30 36.62
N PRO A 100 -2.58 8.39 37.95
CA PRO A 100 -2.68 9.66 38.68
C PRO A 100 -1.55 10.61 38.26
N GLN A 101 -1.84 11.90 38.26
CA GLN A 101 -0.86 12.93 37.94
C GLN A 101 -1.19 14.25 38.62
N TRP A 102 -0.17 15.09 38.80
CA TRP A 102 -0.30 16.41 39.42
C TRP A 102 0.79 17.39 39.01
N TYR A 103 1.63 17.07 38.03
CA TYR A 103 2.61 17.98 37.45
C TYR A 103 2.39 18.15 35.94
N ALA A 104 2.27 19.40 35.52
CA ALA A 104 2.13 19.82 34.14
C ALA A 104 3.49 20.20 33.56
N VAL A 105 3.89 19.63 32.43
CA VAL A 105 5.10 19.97 31.70
C VAL A 105 4.76 20.86 30.50
N ASN A 106 5.43 22.01 30.38
CA ASN A 106 5.24 22.93 29.26
C ASN A 106 6.20 22.62 28.11
N ALA A 107 5.72 21.85 27.12
CA ALA A 107 6.52 21.54 25.92
C ALA A 107 7.02 22.81 25.21
N GLY A 108 6.18 23.83 25.07
CA GLY A 108 6.54 25.09 24.40
C GLY A 108 7.67 25.85 25.10
N THR A 109 7.65 25.91 26.43
CA THR A 109 8.74 26.52 27.22
C THR A 109 10.05 25.76 27.04
N VAL A 110 10.03 24.42 27.13
CA VAL A 110 11.23 23.60 26.94
C VAL A 110 11.82 23.79 25.53
N LEU A 111 10.96 23.84 24.50
CA LEU A 111 11.41 24.10 23.12
C LEU A 111 11.98 25.51 22.93
N ALA A 112 11.36 26.53 23.53
CA ALA A 112 11.85 27.90 23.45
C ALA A 112 13.21 28.08 24.13
N GLU A 113 13.40 27.49 25.32
CA GLU A 113 14.69 27.49 26.03
C GLU A 113 15.78 26.72 25.26
N ALA A 114 15.39 25.65 24.56
CA ALA A 114 16.29 24.93 23.65
C ALA A 114 16.58 25.69 22.34
N GLY A 115 15.98 26.88 22.13
CA GLY A 115 16.14 27.71 20.95
C GLY A 115 15.44 27.15 19.69
N LEU A 116 14.48 26.23 19.86
CA LEU A 116 13.74 25.60 18.76
C LEU A 116 12.47 26.40 18.40
N GLN A 117 12.07 27.33 19.28
CA GLN A 117 10.98 28.28 19.06
C GLN A 117 11.43 29.67 19.52
N GLY A 118 11.07 30.72 18.77
CA GLY A 118 11.31 32.11 19.20
C GLY A 118 10.39 32.54 20.35
N THR A 119 9.17 32.00 20.40
CA THR A 119 8.23 32.14 21.51
C THR A 119 7.62 30.78 21.83
N ALA A 120 7.39 30.53 23.12
CA ALA A 120 6.79 29.28 23.56
C ALA A 120 5.39 29.10 22.95
N GLN A 121 5.14 27.92 22.38
CA GLN A 121 3.82 27.52 21.91
C GLN A 121 2.80 27.56 23.06
N THR A 122 1.64 28.19 22.82
CA THR A 122 0.61 28.43 23.85
C THR A 122 -0.58 27.48 23.79
N SER A 123 -0.66 26.62 22.78
CA SER A 123 -1.79 25.72 22.55
C SER A 123 -1.35 24.45 21.81
N ASN A 124 -2.00 23.33 22.09
CA ASN A 124 -1.68 22.03 21.53
C ASN A 124 -1.75 22.01 19.99
N CYS A 125 -0.76 21.41 19.33
CA CYS A 125 -0.68 21.24 17.87
C CYS A 125 -0.76 22.52 17.02
N ARG A 126 -0.49 23.70 17.60
CA ARG A 126 -0.50 24.97 16.86
C ARG A 126 0.92 25.51 16.68
N VAL A 127 1.24 25.99 15.49
CA VAL A 127 2.44 26.80 15.28
C VAL A 127 2.33 28.10 16.08
N GLY A 128 3.45 28.56 16.67
CA GLY A 128 3.51 29.90 17.24
C GLY A 128 3.23 30.96 16.16
N GLY A 129 2.85 32.18 16.55
CA GLY A 129 2.53 33.26 15.60
C GLY A 129 3.68 33.71 14.68
N ALA A 130 4.88 33.14 14.84
CA ALA A 130 6.04 33.30 13.96
C ALA A 130 6.55 31.91 13.52
N PRO A 131 7.28 31.78 12.38
CA PRO A 131 7.79 30.49 11.94
C PRO A 131 8.67 29.83 13.01
N THR A 132 8.29 28.63 13.47
CA THR A 132 9.05 27.86 14.45
C THR A 132 9.80 26.70 13.77
N GLN A 133 10.95 26.28 14.32
CA GLN A 133 11.65 25.09 13.82
C GLN A 133 10.92 23.80 14.17
N VAL A 134 10.14 23.82 15.26
CA VAL A 134 9.43 22.65 15.79
C VAL A 134 8.02 23.04 16.22
N LYS A 135 7.06 22.15 15.95
CA LYS A 135 5.69 22.17 16.46
C LYS A 135 5.51 21.00 17.42
N ALA A 136 4.96 21.24 18.61
CA ALA A 136 4.63 20.18 19.57
C ALA A 136 3.13 19.84 19.51
N CYS A 137 2.82 18.57 19.64
CA CYS A 137 1.48 18.00 19.67
C CYS A 137 1.43 17.00 20.82
N TRP A 138 0.58 17.19 21.80
CA TRP A 138 0.56 16.36 22.99
C TRP A 138 -0.84 15.85 23.31
N ALA A 139 -0.90 14.72 24.00
CA ALA A 139 -2.11 14.15 24.56
C ALA A 139 -1.69 13.34 25.80
N GLY A 140 -2.15 13.78 26.96
CA GLY A 140 -1.88 13.14 28.24
C GLY A 140 -0.40 12.98 28.57
N GLY A 141 0.06 11.74 28.68
CA GLY A 141 1.45 11.39 29.00
C GLY A 141 2.45 11.54 27.84
N THR A 142 1.97 11.69 26.60
CA THR A 142 2.83 11.66 25.40
C THR A 142 2.78 12.98 24.63
N ALA A 143 3.97 13.43 24.19
CA ALA A 143 4.12 14.54 23.26
C ALA A 143 4.91 14.10 22.02
N GLN A 144 4.44 14.54 20.86
CA GLN A 144 5.04 14.36 19.55
C GLN A 144 5.54 15.70 19.03
N PHE A 145 6.75 15.71 18.48
CA PHE A 145 7.43 16.90 18.00
C PHE A 145 7.69 16.78 16.50
N TYR A 146 7.21 17.78 15.76
CA TYR A 146 7.27 17.84 14.31
C TYR A 146 8.23 18.96 13.91
N VAL A 147 9.30 18.62 13.21
CA VAL A 147 10.25 19.58 12.63
C VAL A 147 9.58 20.29 11.45
N ASN A 148 9.72 21.60 11.34
CA ASN A 148 9.16 22.39 10.24
C ASN A 148 10.16 22.44 9.07
N LEU A 149 10.24 21.33 8.33
CA LEU A 149 11.30 21.04 7.37
C LEU A 149 11.00 21.66 6.00
N GLU A 150 11.99 22.37 5.44
CA GLU A 150 11.91 22.93 4.09
C GLU A 150 11.65 21.84 3.03
N GLY A 151 10.73 22.11 2.11
CA GLY A 151 10.33 21.15 1.06
C GLY A 151 9.36 20.06 1.51
N ARG A 152 9.24 19.80 2.82
CA ARG A 152 8.24 18.87 3.39
C ARG A 152 7.02 19.61 3.93
N ASP A 153 7.23 20.71 4.64
CA ASP A 153 6.20 21.43 5.38
C ASP A 153 5.90 22.81 4.74
N PRO A 154 4.64 23.26 4.65
CA PRO A 154 4.30 24.58 4.12
C PRO A 154 4.92 25.69 4.97
N GLY A 155 5.77 26.51 4.34
CA GLY A 155 6.53 27.53 5.07
C GLY A 155 7.57 26.93 6.02
N GLY A 156 8.10 25.74 5.69
CA GLY A 156 9.26 25.13 6.33
C GLY A 156 10.43 26.11 6.45
N VAL A 157 11.13 26.04 7.58
CA VAL A 157 12.26 26.95 7.91
C VAL A 157 13.51 26.21 8.37
N VAL A 158 13.43 24.89 8.49
CA VAL A 158 14.58 24.04 8.83
C VAL A 158 15.10 23.46 7.52
N PRO A 159 16.33 23.80 7.09
CA PRO A 159 16.95 23.17 5.93
C PRO A 159 17.12 21.66 6.15
N ALA A 160 17.07 20.87 5.08
CA ALA A 160 17.22 19.41 5.15
C ALA A 160 18.51 18.96 5.88
N ALA A 161 19.61 19.69 5.70
CA ALA A 161 20.89 19.41 6.35
C ALA A 161 20.87 19.62 7.88
N GLU A 162 19.91 20.40 8.41
CA GLU A 162 19.79 20.69 9.85
C GLU A 162 18.78 19.76 10.55
N TYR A 163 18.03 18.95 9.81
CA TYR A 163 16.98 18.08 10.35
C TYR A 163 17.46 17.25 11.55
N GLU A 164 18.60 16.55 11.41
CA GLU A 164 19.17 15.73 12.48
C GLU A 164 19.65 16.53 13.70
N ALA A 165 20.20 17.72 13.46
CA ALA A 165 20.63 18.61 14.53
C ALA A 165 19.42 19.10 15.35
N VAL A 166 18.32 19.45 14.67
CA VAL A 166 17.06 19.84 15.31
C VAL A 166 16.46 18.68 16.11
N ARG A 167 16.39 17.46 15.55
CA ARG A 167 15.93 16.27 16.30
C ARG A 167 16.78 16.03 17.55
N THR A 168 18.11 16.11 17.42
CA THR A 168 19.04 15.91 18.53
C THR A 168 18.87 16.96 19.62
N ARG A 169 18.58 18.22 19.27
CA ARG A 169 18.27 19.28 20.23
C ARG A 169 16.97 19.03 20.98
N ILE A 170 15.92 18.54 20.31
CA ILE A 170 14.67 18.12 20.97
C ILE A 170 14.98 17.02 21.99
N VAL A 171 15.66 15.95 21.55
CA VAL A 171 16.02 14.81 22.40
C VAL A 171 16.83 15.29 23.62
N THR A 172 17.87 16.10 23.41
CA THR A 172 18.72 16.62 24.49
C THR A 172 17.93 17.47 25.48
N ALA A 173 17.04 18.34 25.00
CA ALA A 173 16.24 19.21 25.86
C ALA A 173 15.33 18.41 26.80
N PHE A 174 14.71 17.34 26.30
CA PHE A 174 13.83 16.48 27.11
C PHE A 174 14.60 15.45 27.94
N GLN A 175 15.74 14.93 27.46
CA GLN A 175 16.62 14.08 28.28
C GLN A 175 17.17 14.85 29.49
N GLY A 176 17.47 16.13 29.32
CA GLY A 176 17.94 17.02 30.39
C GLY A 176 16.82 17.68 31.20
N LEU A 177 15.55 17.34 30.96
CA LEU A 177 14.42 17.95 31.67
C LEU A 177 14.41 17.45 33.13
N ALA A 178 14.62 18.38 34.05
CA ALA A 178 14.61 18.15 35.48
C ALA A 178 13.55 18.99 36.18
N ASP A 179 12.94 18.41 37.20
CA ASP A 179 12.04 19.12 38.11
C ASP A 179 12.83 19.78 39.24
N SER A 180 12.95 21.11 39.18
CA SER A 180 13.66 21.87 40.21
C SER A 180 12.97 21.85 41.57
N ALA A 181 11.64 21.63 41.60
CA ALA A 181 10.90 21.53 42.85
C ALA A 181 11.06 20.14 43.49
N ASN A 182 11.37 19.11 42.69
CA ASN A 182 11.60 17.74 43.12
C ASN A 182 12.92 17.17 42.55
N PRO A 183 14.08 17.59 43.09
CA PRO A 183 15.38 17.20 42.53
C PRO A 183 15.59 15.68 42.53
N GLY A 184 16.11 15.15 41.42
CA GLY A 184 16.40 13.72 41.26
C GLY A 184 15.24 12.89 40.73
N LYS A 185 14.03 13.46 40.59
CA LYS A 185 12.89 12.78 39.99
C LYS A 185 13.06 12.57 38.48
N GLN A 186 12.60 11.41 38.01
CA GLN A 186 12.54 11.11 36.58
C GLN A 186 11.28 11.73 35.96
N VAL A 187 11.46 12.81 35.19
CA VAL A 187 10.34 13.48 34.48
C VAL A 187 9.95 12.73 33.21
N VAL A 188 10.93 12.36 32.40
CA VAL A 188 10.73 11.69 31.11
C VAL A 188 10.97 10.18 31.27
N LEU A 189 9.95 9.39 30.91
CA LEU A 189 10.04 7.93 30.92
C LEU A 189 10.84 7.42 29.73
N LYS A 190 10.51 7.91 28.53
CA LYS A 190 11.11 7.43 27.28
C LYS A 190 11.07 8.49 26.19
N ILE A 191 12.07 8.47 25.32
CA ILE A 191 12.13 9.30 24.12
C ILE A 191 12.41 8.37 22.95
N PHE A 192 11.65 8.55 21.87
CA PHE A 192 11.79 7.80 20.63
C PHE A 192 12.01 8.78 19.48
N ARG A 193 12.94 8.46 18.60
CA ARG A 193 12.97 8.99 17.25
C ARG A 193 11.93 8.27 16.40
N LYS A 194 11.52 8.92 15.32
CA LYS A 194 10.48 8.41 14.40
C LYS A 194 10.72 6.96 13.96
N GLU A 195 11.96 6.61 13.65
CA GLU A 195 12.39 5.28 13.21
C GLU A 195 12.31 4.20 14.31
N GLU A 196 12.27 4.58 15.59
CA GLU A 196 12.17 3.65 16.73
C GLU A 196 10.71 3.27 17.06
N LEU A 197 9.73 3.89 16.40
CA LEU A 197 8.31 3.75 16.74
C LEU A 197 7.65 2.50 16.16
N ARG A 198 8.31 1.74 15.29
CA ARG A 198 7.69 0.59 14.61
C ARG A 198 7.33 -0.53 15.59
N ASP A 199 8.22 -0.82 16.52
CA ASP A 199 8.16 -2.00 17.39
C ASP A 199 7.90 -1.60 18.86
N VAL A 200 7.20 -0.49 19.09
CA VAL A 200 6.79 -0.11 20.45
C VAL A 200 5.61 -1.01 20.81
N ASP A 201 5.87 -1.97 21.70
CA ASP A 201 4.90 -2.99 22.07
C ASP A 201 3.60 -2.38 22.63
N GLY A 202 2.48 -3.02 22.29
CA GLY A 202 1.14 -2.63 22.74
C GLY A 202 0.58 -1.31 22.20
N THR A 203 1.29 -0.55 21.36
CA THR A 203 0.82 0.78 20.89
C THR A 203 0.81 0.93 19.38
N ASP A 204 -0.37 0.74 18.78
CA ASP A 204 -0.57 1.14 17.38
C ASP A 204 -0.50 2.69 17.25
N ALA A 205 -0.84 3.45 18.28
CA ALA A 205 -0.83 4.92 18.22
C ALA A 205 0.56 5.53 17.92
N LEU A 206 1.64 4.81 18.21
CA LEU A 206 3.01 5.19 17.89
C LEU A 206 3.48 4.37 16.70
N HIS A 207 3.52 4.97 15.51
CA HIS A 207 4.03 4.31 14.32
C HIS A 207 4.77 5.31 13.43
N PRO A 208 5.91 4.92 12.81
CA PRO A 208 6.78 5.87 12.12
C PRO A 208 6.11 6.66 10.99
N SER A 209 5.07 6.14 10.35
CA SER A 209 4.37 6.88 9.27
C SER A 209 3.36 7.92 9.77
N ARG A 210 2.89 7.85 11.03
CA ARG A 210 1.81 8.69 11.59
C ARG A 210 2.19 9.48 12.84
N SER A 211 3.46 9.41 13.25
CA SER A 211 3.96 10.12 14.43
C SER A 211 4.94 11.25 14.07
N GLY A 212 5.19 12.12 15.05
CA GLY A 212 6.20 13.17 14.99
C GLY A 212 7.62 12.66 14.74
N ASP A 213 8.54 13.57 14.45
CA ASP A 213 9.96 13.28 14.23
C ASP A 213 10.67 12.82 15.52
N VAL A 214 10.17 13.27 16.68
CA VAL A 214 10.55 12.81 18.02
C VAL A 214 9.28 12.65 18.86
N VAL A 215 9.20 11.60 19.67
CA VAL A 215 8.13 11.34 20.64
C VAL A 215 8.73 11.27 22.03
N VAL A 216 8.12 11.96 22.99
CA VAL A 216 8.52 11.99 24.39
C VAL A 216 7.35 11.53 25.24
N VAL A 217 7.57 10.47 26.03
CA VAL A 217 6.61 9.94 26.99
C VAL A 217 7.09 10.31 28.38
N LEU A 218 6.23 10.98 29.15
CA LEU A 218 6.49 11.34 30.54
C LEU A 218 6.28 10.15 31.47
N ARG A 219 6.85 10.24 32.67
CA ARG A 219 6.57 9.31 33.77
C ARG A 219 5.49 9.92 34.66
N PRO A 220 4.46 9.19 35.12
CA PRO A 220 3.59 9.67 36.19
C PRO A 220 4.43 10.10 37.40
N PRO A 221 4.11 11.24 38.04
CA PRO A 221 2.86 12.00 37.94
C PRO A 221 2.93 13.23 37.00
N TYR A 222 3.79 13.21 35.97
CA TYR A 222 3.95 14.29 34.98
C TYR A 222 3.09 14.09 33.72
N GLN A 223 2.48 15.15 33.18
CA GLN A 223 1.70 15.15 31.93
C GLN A 223 1.75 16.49 31.15
N TRP A 224 1.20 16.52 29.94
CA TRP A 224 1.29 17.66 29.00
C TRP A 224 0.05 18.56 28.84
N ASP A 225 -1.16 18.06 29.10
CA ASP A 225 -2.44 18.72 28.79
C ASP A 225 -2.74 19.97 29.63
N ALA A 226 -2.13 20.12 30.81
CA ALA A 226 -2.39 21.26 31.67
C ALA A 226 -1.60 22.52 31.26
N ALA A 227 -2.29 23.66 31.23
CA ALA A 227 -1.67 24.95 30.95
C ALA A 227 -0.73 25.38 32.09
N SER A 228 0.55 25.62 31.75
CA SER A 228 1.59 26.06 32.68
C SER A 228 2.37 27.27 32.13
N PRO A 229 1.72 28.42 31.88
CA PRO A 229 2.35 29.54 31.19
C PRO A 229 3.60 30.04 31.92
N GLY A 230 4.73 30.09 31.22
CA GLY A 230 5.99 30.64 31.74
C GLY A 230 6.72 29.77 32.77
N LYS A 231 6.28 28.54 33.01
CA LYS A 231 6.98 27.57 33.87
C LYS A 231 7.24 26.28 33.09
N ARG A 232 8.43 25.69 33.24
CA ARG A 232 8.74 24.37 32.66
C ARG A 232 7.85 23.28 33.22
N ILE A 233 7.75 23.26 34.55
CA ILE A 233 6.93 22.33 35.30
C ILE A 233 6.13 23.14 36.32
N ALA A 234 4.85 22.86 36.44
CA ALA A 234 3.96 23.49 37.41
C ALA A 234 2.99 22.45 38.00
N PRO A 235 2.39 22.72 39.17
CA PRO A 235 1.29 21.91 39.65
C PRO A 235 0.14 21.87 38.63
N SER A 236 -0.45 20.71 38.46
CA SER A 236 -1.58 20.48 37.55
C SER A 236 -2.90 20.44 38.31
N GLN A 237 -3.96 20.93 37.66
CA GLN A 237 -5.34 20.85 38.13
C GLN A 237 -6.12 19.70 37.46
N PHE A 238 -5.43 18.90 36.65
CA PHE A 238 -5.92 17.59 36.25
C PHE A 238 -5.34 16.58 37.25
N PHE A 239 -6.09 15.54 37.59
CA PHE A 239 -5.70 14.58 38.63
C PHE A 239 -5.51 13.15 38.11
N GLY A 240 -5.98 12.83 36.91
CA GLY A 240 -5.72 11.57 36.22
C GLY A 240 -5.40 11.81 34.75
N GLN A 241 -4.70 10.87 34.12
CA GLN A 241 -4.36 10.96 32.70
C GLN A 241 -4.04 9.58 32.09
N HIS A 242 -4.28 9.44 30.79
CA HIS A 242 -3.89 8.30 29.95
C HIS A 242 -2.77 8.70 28.96
N GLY A 243 -2.50 7.88 27.94
CA GLY A 243 -1.51 8.19 26.91
C GLY A 243 -0.05 8.06 27.36
N TYR A 244 0.22 7.17 28.32
CA TYR A 244 1.57 6.70 28.65
C TYR A 244 1.88 5.39 27.89
N LEU A 245 3.04 4.77 28.15
CA LEU A 245 3.36 3.46 27.57
C LEU A 245 2.39 2.39 28.10
N PRO A 246 1.87 1.47 27.24
CA PRO A 246 0.87 0.47 27.64
C PRO A 246 1.30 -0.41 28.81
N ASP A 247 2.57 -0.83 28.85
CA ASP A 247 3.10 -1.73 29.89
C ASP A 247 3.40 -1.03 31.22
N LEU A 248 3.10 0.27 31.34
CA LEU A 248 3.30 1.01 32.57
C LEU A 248 2.23 0.62 33.59
N VAL A 249 2.55 -0.34 34.46
CA VAL A 249 1.65 -0.85 35.50
C VAL A 249 2.34 -0.82 36.87
N ASP A 250 1.71 -0.11 37.81
CA ASP A 250 2.03 -0.07 39.23
C ASP A 250 0.73 0.12 40.02
N LEU A 251 0.09 -1.00 40.36
CA LEU A 251 -1.22 -1.03 41.00
C LEU A 251 -1.19 -0.48 42.43
N GLU A 252 -0.05 -0.54 43.12
CA GLU A 252 0.10 0.03 44.47
C GLU A 252 -0.11 1.55 44.46
N HIS A 253 0.30 2.19 43.36
CA HIS A 253 0.25 3.63 43.15
C HIS A 253 -0.84 4.07 42.17
N ASN A 254 -1.85 3.22 41.91
CA ASN A 254 -2.96 3.47 40.99
C ASN A 254 -2.54 3.76 39.53
N VAL A 255 -1.37 3.30 39.10
CA VAL A 255 -0.95 3.38 37.70
C VAL A 255 -1.29 2.06 37.02
N ASN A 256 -2.19 2.07 36.06
CA ASN A 256 -2.48 0.87 35.27
C ASN A 256 -2.86 1.29 33.86
N LEU A 257 -1.93 1.15 32.91
CA LEU A 257 -2.17 1.49 31.51
C LEU A 257 -2.81 0.35 30.70
N HIS A 258 -2.96 -0.84 31.29
CA HIS A 258 -3.75 -1.90 30.68
C HIS A 258 -5.24 -1.52 30.66
N GLY A 259 -5.87 -1.68 29.50
CA GLY A 259 -7.32 -1.62 29.37
C GLY A 259 -8.00 -2.83 30.03
N THR A 260 -9.31 -2.74 30.19
CA THR A 260 -10.14 -3.88 30.65
C THR A 260 -10.82 -4.54 29.46
N PHE A 261 -10.88 -5.87 29.44
CA PHE A 261 -11.67 -6.64 28.49
C PHE A 261 -12.56 -7.65 29.20
N VAL A 262 -13.86 -7.63 28.89
CA VAL A 262 -14.86 -8.59 29.39
C VAL A 262 -15.74 -9.02 28.23
N ALA A 263 -15.93 -10.32 28.07
CA ALA A 263 -16.87 -10.89 27.12
C ALA A 263 -17.85 -11.84 27.82
N ALA A 264 -19.12 -11.83 27.42
CA ALA A 264 -20.14 -12.74 27.97
C ALA A 264 -21.33 -12.91 27.01
N GLY A 265 -21.97 -14.07 27.05
CA GLY A 265 -23.16 -14.39 26.26
C GLY A 265 -22.98 -15.65 25.42
N PRO A 266 -23.93 -15.96 24.52
CA PRO A 266 -23.81 -17.13 23.63
C PRO A 266 -22.53 -17.08 22.79
N GLY A 267 -21.92 -18.24 22.57
CA GLY A 267 -20.70 -18.36 21.79
C GLY A 267 -19.45 -17.82 22.49
N ILE A 268 -19.55 -17.32 23.73
CA ILE A 268 -18.40 -16.95 24.56
C ILE A 268 -18.15 -18.05 25.57
N ARG A 269 -16.89 -18.49 25.66
CA ARG A 269 -16.46 -19.53 26.59
C ARG A 269 -16.70 -19.07 28.02
N SER A 270 -17.45 -19.87 28.80
CA SER A 270 -17.49 -19.71 30.24
C SER A 270 -16.23 -20.34 30.85
N SER A 271 -15.29 -19.51 31.31
CA SER A 271 -14.04 -19.98 31.91
C SER A 271 -13.67 -19.13 33.11
N GLU A 272 -13.12 -19.77 34.15
CA GLU A 272 -12.47 -19.08 35.27
C GLU A 272 -11.03 -18.65 34.92
N THR A 273 -10.47 -19.16 33.81
CA THR A 273 -9.15 -18.78 33.32
C THR A 273 -9.28 -17.65 32.30
N PRO A 274 -8.69 -16.47 32.55
CA PRO A 274 -8.66 -15.37 31.60
C PRO A 274 -8.04 -15.78 30.26
N VAL A 275 -8.41 -15.05 29.20
CA VAL A 275 -7.67 -15.10 27.95
C VAL A 275 -6.47 -14.17 28.10
N GLU A 276 -5.27 -14.72 27.94
CA GLU A 276 -4.02 -13.97 28.07
C GLU A 276 -3.69 -13.19 26.77
N ASP A 277 -2.83 -12.19 26.90
CA ASP A 277 -2.29 -11.39 25.78
C ASP A 277 -3.38 -10.79 24.87
N VAL A 278 -4.51 -10.38 25.43
CA VAL A 278 -5.58 -9.72 24.69
C VAL A 278 -5.19 -8.27 24.44
N ARG A 279 -5.24 -7.85 23.17
CA ARG A 279 -5.02 -6.47 22.77
C ARG A 279 -6.33 -5.84 22.33
N ALA A 280 -6.50 -4.54 22.55
CA ALA A 280 -7.71 -3.81 22.11
C ALA A 280 -7.98 -3.99 20.60
N ILE A 281 -6.93 -4.10 19.79
CA ILE A 281 -7.00 -4.33 18.34
C ILE A 281 -7.56 -5.71 17.95
N ASP A 282 -7.63 -6.68 18.87
CA ASP A 282 -8.16 -8.02 18.63
C ASP A 282 -9.71 -8.07 18.68
N LEU A 283 -10.34 -7.03 19.24
CA LEU A 283 -11.80 -6.97 19.38
C LEU A 283 -12.51 -6.92 18.02
N ALA A 284 -12.09 -6.00 17.16
CA ALA A 284 -12.73 -5.79 15.86
C ALA A 284 -12.69 -7.02 14.94
N PRO A 285 -11.54 -7.70 14.73
CA PRO A 285 -11.52 -8.94 13.94
C PRO A 285 -12.33 -10.07 14.60
N THR A 286 -12.35 -10.17 15.93
CA THR A 286 -13.18 -11.16 16.63
C THR A 286 -14.67 -10.92 16.43
N MET A 287 -15.12 -9.67 16.49
CA MET A 287 -16.51 -9.31 16.21
C MET A 287 -16.87 -9.55 14.74
N ALA A 288 -15.98 -9.20 13.80
CA ALA A 288 -16.20 -9.43 12.38
C ALA A 288 -16.35 -10.93 12.07
N TYR A 289 -15.53 -11.78 12.68
CA TYR A 289 -15.64 -13.24 12.61
C TYR A 289 -17.01 -13.73 13.13
N LEU A 290 -17.43 -13.30 14.32
CA LEU A 290 -18.70 -13.73 14.91
C LEU A 290 -19.93 -13.28 14.10
N MET A 291 -19.82 -12.20 13.35
CA MET A 291 -20.89 -11.65 12.50
C MET A 291 -20.80 -12.11 11.04
N ASP A 292 -19.79 -12.93 10.67
CA ASP A 292 -19.47 -13.32 9.30
C ASP A 292 -19.31 -12.11 8.33
N MET A 293 -18.71 -11.04 8.85
CA MET A 293 -18.40 -9.81 8.12
C MET A 293 -16.92 -9.77 7.76
N LEU A 294 -16.57 -9.06 6.67
CA LEU A 294 -15.17 -8.78 6.37
C LEU A 294 -14.52 -8.02 7.53
N GLY A 295 -13.29 -8.41 7.85
CA GLY A 295 -12.46 -7.74 8.83
C GLY A 295 -12.21 -6.28 8.46
N PRO A 296 -11.98 -5.40 9.46
CA PRO A 296 -11.65 -4.00 9.19
C PRO A 296 -10.35 -3.88 8.41
N GLN A 297 -10.32 -2.96 7.44
CA GLN A 297 -9.10 -2.67 6.69
C GLN A 297 -8.04 -2.08 7.62
N ASN A 298 -6.78 -2.48 7.44
CA ASN A 298 -5.63 -2.11 8.26
C ASN A 298 -5.67 -2.64 9.72
N ALA A 299 -6.57 -3.55 10.07
CA ALA A 299 -6.54 -4.19 11.39
C ALA A 299 -5.32 -5.10 11.52
N SER A 300 -4.62 -5.05 12.65
CA SER A 300 -3.46 -5.91 12.97
C SER A 300 -3.73 -6.90 14.10
N GLY A 301 -4.95 -6.88 14.66
CA GLY A 301 -5.38 -7.80 15.71
C GLY A 301 -5.64 -9.23 15.21
N ARG A 302 -5.72 -10.17 16.15
CA ARG A 302 -6.05 -11.59 15.92
C ARG A 302 -7.50 -11.89 16.29
N ILE A 303 -8.04 -12.99 15.76
CA ILE A 303 -9.32 -13.53 16.22
C ILE A 303 -9.10 -14.30 17.52
N LEU A 304 -9.83 -13.92 18.58
CA LEU A 304 -9.72 -14.50 19.92
C LEU A 304 -10.50 -15.82 20.03
N PHE A 305 -10.14 -16.87 19.27
CA PHE A 305 -10.84 -18.18 19.35
C PHE A 305 -10.90 -18.74 20.78
N ASP A 306 -9.91 -18.44 21.61
CA ASP A 306 -9.84 -18.94 22.99
C ASP A 306 -10.91 -18.27 23.88
N ALA A 307 -11.46 -17.12 23.47
CA ALA A 307 -12.59 -16.50 24.15
C ALA A 307 -13.94 -17.13 23.74
N LEU A 308 -13.97 -17.99 22.72
CA LEU A 308 -15.19 -18.47 22.10
C LEU A 308 -15.56 -19.88 22.57
N ASP A 309 -16.86 -20.14 22.72
CA ASP A 309 -17.40 -21.44 23.08
C ASP A 309 -17.43 -22.35 21.85
N GLN A 310 -16.34 -23.06 21.62
CA GLN A 310 -16.13 -23.91 20.45
C GLN A 310 -15.69 -25.31 20.89
N ALA A 311 -16.24 -26.34 20.25
CA ALA A 311 -15.94 -27.73 20.58
C ALA A 311 -14.47 -28.10 20.28
N GLU A 312 -13.92 -27.53 19.22
CA GLU A 312 -12.52 -27.66 18.80
C GLU A 312 -12.04 -26.32 18.22
N ALA A 313 -10.78 -25.96 18.47
CA ALA A 313 -10.19 -24.75 17.90
C ALA A 313 -10.02 -24.90 16.38
N PRO A 314 -10.50 -23.96 15.57
CA PRO A 314 -10.38 -24.03 14.13
C PRO A 314 -8.91 -23.91 13.69
N LEU A 315 -8.63 -24.37 12.47
CA LEU A 315 -7.34 -24.11 11.83
C LEU A 315 -7.38 -22.74 11.14
N GLU A 316 -6.60 -21.79 11.64
CA GLU A 316 -6.36 -20.52 10.95
C GLU A 316 -5.20 -20.69 9.96
N VAL A 317 -5.41 -20.31 8.69
CA VAL A 317 -4.35 -20.22 7.69
C VAL A 317 -4.25 -18.79 7.21
N THR A 318 -3.03 -18.24 7.23
CA THR A 318 -2.73 -16.90 6.72
C THR A 318 -2.05 -17.00 5.35
N ILE A 319 -2.57 -16.29 4.35
CA ILE A 319 -1.94 -16.17 3.04
C ILE A 319 -1.49 -14.71 2.86
N LEU A 320 -0.20 -14.51 2.62
CA LEU A 320 0.40 -13.22 2.28
C LEU A 320 0.56 -13.16 0.76
N ASP A 321 -0.07 -12.19 0.12
CA ASP A 321 -0.10 -12.07 -1.34
C ASP A 321 0.54 -10.76 -1.82
N VAL A 322 1.40 -10.86 -2.83
CA VAL A 322 1.91 -9.71 -3.61
C VAL A 322 1.43 -9.83 -5.05
N SER A 323 0.71 -8.82 -5.50
CA SER A 323 0.25 -8.70 -6.89
C SER A 323 1.34 -8.10 -7.78
N ASP A 324 1.45 -8.57 -9.04
CA ASP A 324 2.28 -7.99 -10.11
C ASP A 324 3.67 -7.54 -9.61
N PHE A 325 4.46 -8.44 -9.01
CA PHE A 325 5.71 -8.01 -8.36
C PHE A 325 6.70 -7.39 -9.35
N HIS A 326 6.66 -7.80 -10.63
CA HIS A 326 7.45 -7.24 -11.74
C HIS A 326 8.94 -7.05 -11.40
N GLY A 327 9.54 -7.97 -10.66
CA GLY A 327 10.94 -7.88 -10.25
C GLY A 327 11.32 -6.54 -9.62
N GLN A 328 10.40 -5.88 -8.91
CA GLN A 328 10.67 -4.62 -8.20
C GLN A 328 11.53 -4.89 -6.96
N LEU A 329 12.81 -5.23 -7.19
CA LEU A 329 13.73 -5.67 -6.13
C LEU A 329 14.10 -4.54 -5.18
N VAL A 330 14.23 -3.33 -5.72
CA VAL A 330 14.55 -2.11 -4.97
C VAL A 330 13.27 -1.40 -4.56
N PRO A 331 13.26 -0.73 -3.39
CA PRO A 331 12.08 0.00 -2.94
C PRO A 331 11.66 1.13 -3.88
N LEU A 332 10.37 1.45 -3.82
CA LEU A 332 9.77 2.65 -4.41
C LEU A 332 9.55 3.71 -3.32
N SER A 333 8.87 4.80 -3.67
CA SER A 333 8.54 5.88 -2.75
C SER A 333 7.04 6.16 -2.78
N GLU A 334 6.44 6.41 -1.62
CA GLU A 334 5.03 6.77 -1.51
C GLU A 334 4.80 7.79 -0.39
N ALA A 335 3.87 8.71 -0.63
CA ALA A 335 3.38 9.63 0.38
C ALA A 335 2.69 8.86 1.53
N ALA A 336 2.96 9.26 2.77
CA ALA A 336 2.23 8.77 3.94
C ALA A 336 0.74 9.09 3.84
N ASP A 337 -0.06 8.41 4.66
CA ASP A 337 -1.48 8.73 4.82
C ASP A 337 -1.68 10.16 5.32
N THR A 338 -2.85 10.73 5.04
CA THR A 338 -3.17 12.14 5.26
C THR A 338 -2.92 12.56 6.72
N VAL A 339 -1.80 13.25 6.96
CA VAL A 339 -1.50 13.93 8.24
C VAL A 339 -1.73 15.45 8.10
N ALA A 340 -1.94 15.94 6.89
CA ALA A 340 -2.08 17.36 6.60
C ALA A 340 -3.50 17.87 6.87
N SER A 341 -3.71 18.62 7.95
CA SER A 341 -4.96 19.35 8.19
C SER A 341 -5.00 20.75 7.54
N THR A 342 -3.93 21.23 6.90
CA THR A 342 -3.89 22.59 6.28
C THR A 342 -2.76 22.72 5.24
N GLY A 343 -3.01 22.37 3.97
CA GLY A 343 -2.12 22.71 2.84
C GLY A 343 -0.71 22.08 2.83
N ALA A 344 -0.42 21.14 3.74
CA ALA A 344 0.84 20.39 3.77
C ALA A 344 0.84 19.20 2.82
N SER A 345 2.00 18.89 2.24
CA SER A 345 2.23 17.61 1.57
C SER A 345 2.48 16.54 2.63
N ASN A 346 1.95 15.34 2.43
CA ASN A 346 2.31 14.22 3.27
C ASN A 346 3.80 13.89 3.04
N PRO A 347 4.58 13.57 4.09
CA PRO A 347 5.95 13.11 3.91
C PRO A 347 5.96 11.88 3.02
N THR A 348 6.94 11.79 2.13
CA THR A 348 7.15 10.62 1.28
C THR A 348 8.17 9.70 1.95
N PHE A 349 7.86 8.40 1.98
CA PHE A 349 8.72 7.37 2.54
C PHE A 349 8.97 6.28 1.52
N THR A 350 10.13 5.64 1.66
CA THR A 350 10.46 4.44 0.90
C THR A 350 9.53 3.27 1.28
N ILE A 351 9.09 2.50 0.29
CA ILE A 351 8.10 1.42 0.43
C ILE A 351 8.41 0.24 -0.51
N GLY A 352 8.14 -0.98 -0.05
CA GLY A 352 8.35 -2.20 -0.83
C GLY A 352 9.83 -2.54 -1.01
N GLY A 353 10.16 -3.25 -2.10
CA GLY A 353 11.49 -3.81 -2.34
C GLY A 353 11.74 -5.08 -1.53
N ALA A 354 12.43 -6.04 -2.15
CA ALA A 354 12.57 -7.40 -1.61
C ALA A 354 13.22 -7.42 -0.22
N ALA A 355 14.23 -6.57 0.01
CA ALA A 355 14.94 -6.51 1.29
C ALA A 355 14.05 -6.02 2.45
N PHE A 356 13.00 -5.24 2.18
CA PHE A 356 12.08 -4.75 3.20
C PHE A 356 10.80 -5.59 3.28
N LEU A 357 10.35 -6.18 2.17
CA LEU A 357 9.23 -7.12 2.15
C LEU A 357 9.49 -8.34 3.05
N LYS A 358 10.73 -8.88 3.05
CA LYS A 358 11.08 -10.05 3.87
C LYS A 358 10.81 -9.85 5.38
N PRO A 359 11.37 -8.83 6.05
CA PRO A 359 11.05 -8.55 7.45
C PRO A 359 9.55 -8.34 7.72
N TRP A 360 8.82 -7.74 6.78
CA TRP A 360 7.37 -7.60 6.90
C TRP A 360 6.68 -8.97 6.87
N PHE A 361 7.00 -9.84 5.92
CA PHE A 361 6.45 -11.20 5.88
C PHE A 361 6.80 -11.99 7.13
N ASP A 362 8.05 -11.91 7.61
CA ASP A 362 8.47 -12.63 8.82
C ASP A 362 7.69 -12.18 10.06
N ALA A 363 7.41 -10.88 10.20
CA ALA A 363 6.60 -10.37 11.31
C ALA A 363 5.18 -10.96 11.29
N TYR A 364 4.55 -11.03 10.12
CA TYR A 364 3.20 -11.60 9.97
C TYR A 364 3.18 -13.12 10.11
N ARG A 365 4.22 -13.82 9.62
CA ARG A 365 4.40 -15.26 9.84
C ARG A 365 4.57 -15.57 11.33
N SER A 366 5.35 -14.77 12.04
CA SER A 366 5.57 -14.93 13.48
C SER A 366 4.32 -14.62 14.31
N ALA A 367 3.46 -13.72 13.84
CA ALA A 367 2.22 -13.33 14.54
C ALA A 367 1.03 -14.25 14.23
N ALA A 368 1.10 -15.06 13.17
CA ALA A 368 0.02 -15.96 12.76
C ALA A 368 -0.20 -17.08 13.78
N ARG A 369 -1.46 -17.47 14.00
CA ARG A 369 -1.82 -18.56 14.93
C ARG A 369 -1.63 -19.96 14.34
N GLY A 370 -1.55 -20.05 13.01
CA GLY A 370 -1.44 -21.30 12.28
C GLY A 370 -0.54 -21.17 11.06
N PRO A 371 -0.62 -22.11 10.11
CA PRO A 371 0.23 -22.12 8.94
C PRO A 371 0.13 -20.84 8.11
N THR A 372 1.25 -20.45 7.52
CA THR A 372 1.32 -19.28 6.64
C THR A 372 1.79 -19.68 5.25
N LEU A 373 1.23 -19.05 4.23
CA LEU A 373 1.68 -19.14 2.85
C LEU A 373 2.05 -17.74 2.33
N THR A 374 3.06 -17.63 1.48
CA THR A 374 3.39 -16.41 0.74
C THR A 374 3.29 -16.68 -0.74
N VAL A 375 2.44 -15.95 -1.44
CA VAL A 375 2.09 -16.21 -2.83
C VAL A 375 2.11 -14.94 -3.66
N THR A 376 2.08 -15.12 -4.96
CA THR A 376 1.78 -14.10 -5.95
C THR A 376 0.91 -14.74 -7.04
N ALA A 377 0.08 -13.95 -7.71
CA ALA A 377 -0.91 -14.43 -8.67
C ALA A 377 -0.45 -14.27 -10.13
N GLY A 378 0.86 -14.24 -10.37
CA GLY A 378 1.49 -14.09 -11.69
C GLY A 378 2.25 -12.78 -11.83
N ASP A 379 2.93 -12.61 -12.96
CA ASP A 379 3.72 -11.41 -13.31
C ASP A 379 4.71 -10.96 -12.21
N ALA A 380 5.24 -11.92 -11.46
CA ALA A 380 6.36 -11.65 -10.57
C ALA A 380 7.64 -11.28 -11.35
N ILE A 381 7.74 -11.74 -12.60
CA ILE A 381 8.80 -11.46 -13.57
C ILE A 381 8.21 -10.84 -14.84
N GLY A 382 9.06 -10.46 -15.80
CA GLY A 382 8.69 -9.69 -16.99
C GLY A 382 8.17 -8.29 -16.69
N ALA A 383 8.24 -7.41 -17.69
CA ALA A 383 8.11 -5.95 -17.53
C ALA A 383 8.92 -5.33 -16.36
N THR A 384 10.06 -5.94 -16.02
CA THR A 384 10.79 -5.65 -14.78
C THR A 384 11.79 -4.48 -14.91
N PRO A 385 12.18 -3.83 -13.80
CA PRO A 385 13.26 -2.84 -13.79
C PRO A 385 14.60 -3.42 -14.26
N PRO A 386 15.56 -2.58 -14.70
CA PRO A 386 16.85 -3.02 -15.21
C PRO A 386 17.64 -3.97 -14.29
N ILE A 387 17.52 -3.81 -12.97
CA ILE A 387 18.17 -4.69 -12.00
C ILE A 387 17.71 -6.16 -12.09
N SER A 388 16.51 -6.40 -12.60
CA SER A 388 15.96 -7.73 -12.85
C SER A 388 16.12 -8.10 -14.33
N SER A 389 15.63 -7.26 -15.25
CA SER A 389 15.54 -7.60 -16.67
C SER A 389 16.89 -7.86 -17.33
N PHE A 390 17.94 -7.12 -16.92
CA PHE A 390 19.31 -7.28 -17.47
C PHE A 390 19.90 -8.67 -17.18
N PHE A 391 19.50 -9.29 -16.06
CA PHE A 391 19.91 -10.63 -15.68
C PHE A 391 18.85 -11.69 -16.02
N GLY A 392 17.92 -11.36 -16.92
CA GLY A 392 16.87 -12.26 -17.39
C GLY A 392 15.93 -12.72 -16.28
N ASP A 393 15.64 -11.84 -15.31
CA ASP A 393 14.76 -12.06 -14.16
C ASP A 393 15.17 -13.16 -13.17
N LYS A 394 16.33 -13.81 -13.37
CA LYS A 394 16.88 -14.80 -12.43
C LYS A 394 17.04 -14.24 -11.00
N PRO A 395 17.55 -13.01 -10.79
CA PRO A 395 17.64 -12.46 -9.44
C PRO A 395 16.28 -12.32 -8.75
N THR A 396 15.20 -12.09 -9.49
CA THR A 396 13.86 -12.00 -8.92
C THR A 396 13.46 -13.32 -8.27
N ILE A 397 13.66 -14.44 -8.96
CA ILE A 397 13.36 -15.76 -8.40
C ILE A 397 14.26 -16.10 -7.22
N GLU A 398 15.57 -15.79 -7.30
CA GLU A 398 16.51 -15.96 -6.19
C GLU A 398 16.03 -15.22 -4.93
N LEU A 399 15.61 -13.97 -5.07
CA LEU A 399 15.13 -13.16 -3.95
C LEU A 399 13.74 -13.58 -3.47
N MET A 400 12.85 -14.07 -4.34
CA MET A 400 11.58 -14.68 -3.93
C MET A 400 11.80 -15.94 -3.08
N ASN A 401 12.78 -16.77 -3.42
CA ASN A 401 13.16 -17.93 -2.60
C ASN A 401 13.63 -17.48 -1.20
N LEU A 402 14.48 -16.45 -1.13
CA LEU A 402 14.93 -15.88 0.15
C LEU A 402 13.78 -15.25 0.93
N MET A 403 12.79 -14.68 0.24
CA MET A 403 11.57 -14.16 0.86
C MET A 403 10.66 -15.27 1.39
N GLY A 404 10.82 -16.51 0.94
CA GLY A 404 10.03 -17.67 1.35
C GLY A 404 8.67 -17.74 0.64
N PHE A 405 8.63 -17.53 -0.68
CA PHE A 405 7.42 -17.77 -1.45
C PHE A 405 7.10 -19.27 -1.53
N ASP A 406 5.82 -19.60 -1.45
CA ASP A 406 5.26 -20.96 -1.44
C ASP A 406 4.57 -21.35 -2.75
N ALA A 407 4.14 -20.38 -3.56
CA ALA A 407 3.59 -20.58 -4.90
C ALA A 407 3.59 -19.28 -5.71
N ASP A 408 3.59 -19.40 -7.03
CA ASP A 408 3.35 -18.30 -7.97
C ASP A 408 2.32 -18.72 -9.03
N GLY A 409 1.37 -17.83 -9.34
CA GLY A 409 0.52 -17.99 -10.51
C GLY A 409 1.30 -17.82 -11.82
N LEU A 410 0.69 -18.17 -12.94
CA LEU A 410 1.21 -17.73 -14.25
C LEU A 410 0.39 -16.55 -14.73
N GLY A 411 1.08 -15.43 -14.97
CA GLY A 411 0.56 -14.30 -15.73
C GLY A 411 1.17 -14.24 -17.14
N ASN A 412 0.80 -13.21 -17.90
CA ASN A 412 1.33 -13.01 -19.25
C ASN A 412 2.84 -12.81 -19.26
N HIS A 413 3.38 -12.02 -18.32
CA HIS A 413 4.78 -11.60 -18.35
C HIS A 413 5.77 -12.73 -17.99
N ASN A 414 5.28 -13.88 -17.48
CA ASN A 414 6.07 -15.11 -17.41
C ASN A 414 6.55 -15.60 -18.80
N PHE A 415 5.86 -15.20 -19.89
CA PHE A 415 6.15 -15.63 -21.25
C PHE A 415 6.80 -14.53 -22.12
N ASP A 416 7.23 -13.40 -21.55
CA ASP A 416 7.90 -12.30 -22.29
C ASP A 416 9.10 -12.79 -23.11
N ARG A 417 9.90 -13.71 -22.53
CA ARG A 417 11.08 -14.33 -23.18
C ARG A 417 10.77 -15.67 -23.83
N GLY A 418 9.48 -16.00 -23.98
CA GLY A 418 8.99 -17.27 -24.51
C GLY A 418 8.98 -18.43 -23.52
N GLU A 419 8.12 -19.41 -23.77
CA GLU A 419 7.90 -20.60 -22.92
C GLU A 419 9.19 -21.38 -22.68
N ALA A 420 10.06 -21.47 -23.69
CA ALA A 420 11.28 -22.26 -23.59
C ALA A 420 12.26 -21.65 -22.58
N TYR A 421 12.39 -20.33 -22.55
CA TYR A 421 13.20 -19.64 -21.55
C TYR A 421 12.59 -19.82 -20.16
N PHE A 422 11.29 -19.59 -20.02
CA PHE A 422 10.59 -19.77 -18.74
C PHE A 422 10.80 -21.18 -18.17
N ARG A 423 10.53 -22.22 -18.96
CA ARG A 423 10.63 -23.62 -18.51
C ARG A 423 12.04 -24.09 -18.20
N ASN A 424 13.05 -23.61 -18.93
CA ASN A 424 14.41 -24.14 -18.82
C ASN A 424 15.33 -23.26 -17.95
N GLU A 425 15.04 -21.97 -17.81
CA GLU A 425 15.92 -21.01 -17.11
C GLU A 425 15.30 -20.44 -15.83
N ILE A 426 13.97 -20.28 -15.78
CA ILE A 426 13.26 -19.67 -14.65
C ILE A 426 12.71 -20.74 -13.70
N VAL A 427 11.89 -21.67 -14.20
CA VAL A 427 11.26 -22.73 -13.40
C VAL A 427 12.26 -23.50 -12.53
N PRO A 428 13.46 -23.89 -13.02
CA PRO A 428 14.43 -24.62 -12.20
C PRO A 428 15.03 -23.83 -11.04
N LEU A 429 14.92 -22.49 -11.04
CA LEU A 429 15.42 -21.63 -9.97
C LEU A 429 14.43 -21.50 -8.81
N ALA A 430 13.13 -21.69 -9.04
CA ALA A 430 12.10 -21.47 -8.04
C ALA A 430 12.07 -22.62 -7.02
N SER A 431 12.02 -22.29 -5.73
CA SER A 431 11.77 -23.26 -4.65
C SER A 431 10.27 -23.54 -4.43
N PHE A 432 9.42 -22.94 -5.26
CA PHE A 432 7.97 -23.00 -5.22
C PHE A 432 7.41 -23.44 -6.58
N PRO A 433 6.22 -24.08 -6.61
CA PRO A 433 5.55 -24.42 -7.85
C PRO A 433 4.93 -23.19 -8.52
N TYR A 434 4.93 -23.20 -9.85
CA TYR A 434 4.07 -22.35 -10.65
C TYR A 434 2.70 -22.99 -10.85
N LEU A 435 1.64 -22.18 -10.81
CA LEU A 435 0.25 -22.65 -10.84
C LEU A 435 -0.54 -22.04 -12.01
N SER A 436 -1.10 -22.92 -12.85
CA SER A 436 -2.10 -22.55 -13.86
C SER A 436 -2.89 -23.77 -14.33
N ALA A 437 -4.21 -23.72 -14.17
CA ALA A 437 -5.11 -24.77 -14.65
C ALA A 437 -5.41 -24.66 -16.15
N ASN A 438 -5.18 -23.49 -16.76
CA ASN A 438 -5.64 -23.21 -18.12
C ASN A 438 -4.54 -22.88 -19.14
N VAL A 439 -3.26 -22.89 -18.76
CA VAL A 439 -2.17 -22.96 -19.76
C VAL A 439 -1.83 -24.43 -20.00
N VAL A 440 -2.23 -24.92 -21.18
CA VAL A 440 -2.24 -26.35 -21.52
C VAL A 440 -1.63 -26.61 -22.90
N ASP A 441 -1.20 -27.85 -23.12
CA ASP A 441 -0.80 -28.33 -24.45
C ASP A 441 -2.00 -28.51 -25.39
N ALA A 442 -1.75 -28.85 -26.66
CA ALA A 442 -2.80 -29.09 -27.65
C ALA A 442 -3.78 -30.23 -27.29
N ALA A 443 -3.42 -31.12 -26.36
CA ALA A 443 -4.28 -32.19 -25.87
C ALA A 443 -5.06 -31.79 -24.60
N GLY A 444 -4.87 -30.57 -24.09
CA GLY A 444 -5.53 -30.05 -22.90
C GLY A 444 -4.84 -30.45 -21.59
N ASN A 445 -3.62 -30.99 -21.63
CA ASN A 445 -2.88 -31.36 -20.43
C ASN A 445 -2.06 -30.20 -19.90
N THR A 446 -1.97 -30.08 -18.57
CA THR A 446 -1.03 -29.15 -17.92
C THR A 446 0.42 -29.66 -18.08
N PRO A 447 1.34 -28.84 -18.63
CA PRO A 447 2.75 -29.17 -18.73
C PRO A 447 3.42 -29.42 -17.39
N ALA A 448 4.43 -30.31 -17.37
CA ALA A 448 5.10 -30.75 -16.13
C ALA A 448 5.85 -29.66 -15.36
N GLN A 449 6.11 -28.50 -15.99
CA GLN A 449 6.82 -27.38 -15.39
C GLN A 449 5.94 -26.50 -14.49
N TRP A 450 4.62 -26.65 -14.56
CA TRP A 450 3.67 -26.03 -13.63
C TRP A 450 2.58 -27.04 -13.26
N SER A 451 1.65 -26.64 -12.41
CA SER A 451 0.56 -27.51 -11.96
C SER A 451 -0.77 -26.77 -11.98
N PRO A 452 -1.91 -27.46 -12.16
CA PRO A 452 -3.21 -26.80 -12.08
C PRO A 452 -3.51 -26.33 -10.66
N ALA A 453 -2.99 -27.05 -9.66
CA ALA A 453 -3.15 -26.73 -8.25
C ALA A 453 -2.01 -27.27 -7.39
N LYS A 454 -1.88 -26.72 -6.18
CA LYS A 454 -1.04 -27.24 -5.09
C LYS A 454 -1.91 -27.51 -3.87
N VAL A 455 -1.75 -28.69 -3.26
CA VAL A 455 -2.42 -29.06 -2.00
C VAL A 455 -1.42 -28.99 -0.85
N PHE A 456 -1.81 -28.30 0.21
CA PHE A 456 -1.11 -28.24 1.49
C PHE A 456 -1.91 -29.06 2.52
N ASP A 457 -1.23 -29.90 3.29
CA ASP A 457 -1.84 -30.78 4.28
C ASP A 457 -1.36 -30.37 5.68
N TYR A 458 -2.31 -30.01 6.55
CA TYR A 458 -2.08 -29.55 7.91
C TYR A 458 -2.76 -30.50 8.88
N ASP A 459 -2.07 -31.60 9.20
CA ASP A 459 -2.56 -32.67 10.08
C ASP A 459 -3.91 -33.26 9.64
N GLY A 460 -4.06 -33.51 8.33
CA GLY A 460 -5.27 -34.07 7.72
C GLY A 460 -6.26 -33.03 7.22
N VAL A 461 -6.08 -31.74 7.55
CA VAL A 461 -6.86 -30.64 6.97
C VAL A 461 -6.14 -30.14 5.71
N LYS A 462 -6.80 -30.30 4.55
CA LYS A 462 -6.20 -29.96 3.25
C LYS A 462 -6.67 -28.61 2.73
N LEU A 463 -5.72 -27.77 2.31
CA LEU A 463 -5.94 -26.52 1.57
C LEU A 463 -5.44 -26.67 0.13
N GLY A 464 -6.33 -26.48 -0.85
CA GLY A 464 -5.98 -26.42 -2.27
C GLY A 464 -5.81 -24.98 -2.76
N LEU A 465 -4.70 -24.70 -3.42
CA LEU A 465 -4.47 -23.49 -4.20
C LEU A 465 -4.59 -23.83 -5.70
N VAL A 466 -5.58 -23.26 -6.40
CA VAL A 466 -5.84 -23.51 -7.84
C VAL A 466 -5.39 -22.30 -8.66
N GLY A 467 -4.51 -22.51 -9.64
CA GLY A 467 -3.97 -21.44 -10.49
C GLY A 467 -4.86 -21.13 -11.70
N PHE A 468 -4.85 -19.88 -12.17
CA PHE A 468 -5.38 -19.51 -13.50
C PHE A 468 -4.60 -18.35 -14.14
N THR A 469 -4.66 -18.26 -15.46
CA THR A 469 -3.94 -17.27 -16.28
C THR A 469 -4.94 -16.51 -17.15
N ASN A 470 -4.68 -15.23 -17.39
CA ASN A 470 -5.50 -14.38 -18.24
C ASN A 470 -5.62 -14.92 -19.68
N PRO A 471 -6.82 -14.89 -20.29
CA PRO A 471 -7.02 -15.41 -21.65
C PRO A 471 -6.39 -14.54 -22.75
N ASP A 472 -6.00 -13.31 -22.44
CA ASP A 472 -5.42 -12.34 -23.38
C ASP A 472 -3.88 -12.41 -23.46
N VAL A 473 -3.21 -13.37 -22.80
CA VAL A 473 -1.75 -13.60 -22.99
C VAL A 473 -1.32 -13.56 -24.46
N PRO A 474 -2.01 -14.22 -25.43
CA PRO A 474 -1.59 -14.19 -26.82
C PRO A 474 -1.54 -12.78 -27.45
N GLU A 475 -2.22 -11.80 -26.87
CA GLU A 475 -2.20 -10.39 -27.30
C GLU A 475 -1.14 -9.56 -26.54
N LEU A 476 -0.64 -10.05 -25.41
CA LEU A 476 0.20 -9.29 -24.46
C LEU A 476 1.67 -9.70 -24.48
N VAL A 477 2.01 -10.82 -25.11
CA VAL A 477 3.39 -11.25 -25.36
C VAL A 477 3.66 -11.34 -26.87
N SER A 478 4.93 -11.41 -27.26
CA SER A 478 5.30 -11.60 -28.66
C SER A 478 4.62 -12.85 -29.25
N PRO A 479 4.02 -12.77 -30.44
CA PRO A 479 3.41 -13.91 -31.09
C PRO A 479 4.36 -15.11 -31.21
N GLY A 480 3.87 -16.29 -30.84
CA GLY A 480 4.66 -17.51 -30.77
C GLY A 480 5.37 -17.76 -29.43
N SER A 481 5.36 -16.80 -28.49
CA SER A 481 5.96 -16.98 -27.16
C SER A 481 5.36 -18.14 -26.35
N LEU A 482 4.13 -18.56 -26.64
CA LEU A 482 3.52 -19.73 -26.00
C LEU A 482 3.94 -21.08 -26.63
N GLY A 483 4.62 -21.07 -27.78
CA GLY A 483 5.08 -22.28 -28.46
C GLY A 483 3.95 -23.31 -28.67
N PRO A 484 4.06 -24.53 -28.12
CA PRO A 484 3.03 -25.56 -28.26
C PRO A 484 1.83 -25.39 -27.30
N PHE A 485 1.86 -24.40 -26.42
CA PHE A 485 0.85 -24.17 -25.40
C PHE A 485 -0.19 -23.14 -25.84
N HIS A 486 -1.37 -23.22 -25.24
CA HIS A 486 -2.42 -22.23 -25.42
C HIS A 486 -3.16 -21.98 -24.10
N VAL A 487 -3.87 -20.87 -24.04
CA VAL A 487 -4.66 -20.48 -22.86
C VAL A 487 -6.12 -20.87 -23.07
N ALA A 488 -6.59 -21.86 -22.32
CA ALA A 488 -7.99 -22.27 -22.30
C ALA A 488 -8.85 -21.30 -21.46
N PRO A 489 -10.19 -21.30 -21.63
CA PRO A 489 -11.07 -20.47 -20.81
C PRO A 489 -10.90 -20.74 -19.31
N PRO A 490 -10.52 -19.73 -18.49
CA PRO A 490 -10.09 -19.97 -17.11
C PRO A 490 -11.21 -20.50 -16.21
N LEU A 491 -12.44 -20.01 -16.35
CA LEU A 491 -13.56 -20.44 -15.51
C LEU A 491 -13.83 -21.95 -15.62
N ALA A 492 -13.79 -22.50 -16.83
CA ALA A 492 -14.03 -23.93 -17.06
C ALA A 492 -12.91 -24.79 -16.45
N ALA A 493 -11.65 -24.38 -16.67
CA ALA A 493 -10.47 -25.07 -16.15
C ALA A 493 -10.41 -25.05 -14.61
N VAL A 494 -10.69 -23.91 -13.99
CA VAL A 494 -10.74 -23.79 -12.53
C VAL A 494 -11.85 -24.67 -11.96
N ARG A 495 -13.08 -24.64 -12.52
CA ARG A 495 -14.18 -25.49 -12.07
C ARG A 495 -13.83 -26.99 -12.15
N GLN A 496 -13.20 -27.43 -13.24
CA GLN A 496 -12.77 -28.82 -13.38
C GLN A 496 -11.72 -29.21 -12.33
N THR A 497 -10.74 -28.34 -12.08
CA THR A 497 -9.70 -28.58 -11.08
C THR A 497 -10.28 -28.61 -9.67
N VAL A 498 -11.19 -27.68 -9.34
CA VAL A 498 -11.91 -27.64 -8.07
C VAL A 498 -12.70 -28.94 -7.85
N ALA A 499 -13.42 -29.42 -8.86
CA ALA A 499 -14.16 -30.68 -8.77
C ALA A 499 -13.24 -31.88 -8.49
N GLY A 500 -12.12 -31.99 -9.20
CA GLY A 500 -11.14 -33.06 -8.98
C GLY A 500 -10.50 -33.01 -7.58
N LEU A 501 -10.24 -31.82 -7.04
CA LEU A 501 -9.74 -31.65 -5.67
C LEU A 501 -10.78 -32.07 -4.61
N ARG A 502 -12.06 -31.77 -4.85
CA ARG A 502 -13.17 -32.17 -3.97
C ARG A 502 -13.33 -33.69 -3.92
N GLU A 503 -13.21 -34.37 -5.05
CA GLU A 503 -13.20 -35.84 -5.11
C GLU A 503 -12.05 -36.45 -4.29
N GLN A 504 -10.95 -35.72 -4.11
CA GLN A 504 -9.80 -36.10 -3.30
C GLN A 504 -9.92 -35.68 -1.81
N GLY A 505 -11.08 -35.16 -1.41
CA GLY A 505 -11.37 -34.73 -0.04
C GLY A 505 -10.74 -33.40 0.36
N VAL A 506 -10.34 -32.56 -0.60
CA VAL A 506 -9.87 -31.20 -0.31
C VAL A 506 -11.09 -30.29 -0.21
N ASN A 507 -11.40 -29.81 1.00
CA ASN A 507 -12.62 -29.01 1.31
C ASN A 507 -12.35 -27.50 1.47
N ALA A 508 -11.12 -27.08 1.77
CA ALA A 508 -10.70 -25.68 1.69
C ALA A 508 -9.99 -25.42 0.34
N ILE A 509 -10.53 -24.52 -0.48
CA ILE A 509 -9.94 -24.18 -1.79
C ILE A 509 -9.90 -22.67 -1.98
N VAL A 510 -8.76 -22.17 -2.43
CA VAL A 510 -8.56 -20.80 -2.93
C VAL A 510 -8.15 -20.89 -4.40
N ALA A 511 -8.74 -20.05 -5.23
CA ALA A 511 -8.21 -19.82 -6.57
C ALA A 511 -7.32 -18.58 -6.55
N LEU A 512 -6.18 -18.62 -7.23
CA LEU A 512 -5.32 -17.47 -7.43
C LEU A 512 -4.89 -17.40 -8.88
N GLY A 513 -4.76 -16.20 -9.43
CA GLY A 513 -4.33 -16.09 -10.80
C GLY A 513 -4.51 -14.73 -11.42
N HIS A 514 -4.12 -14.67 -12.68
CA HIS A 514 -3.78 -13.41 -13.31
C HIS A 514 -4.99 -12.80 -14.04
N LEU A 515 -6.05 -12.46 -13.31
CA LEU A 515 -7.16 -11.63 -13.81
C LEU A 515 -7.45 -10.53 -12.81
N GLY A 516 -7.83 -9.35 -13.31
CA GLY A 516 -8.05 -8.18 -12.48
C GLY A 516 -9.45 -7.60 -12.53
N ALA A 517 -9.77 -6.83 -11.51
CA ALA A 517 -10.81 -5.82 -11.53
C ALA A 517 -10.30 -4.62 -12.34
N THR A 518 -11.11 -4.14 -13.27
CA THR A 518 -10.74 -3.04 -14.19
C THR A 518 -11.46 -1.75 -13.85
N GLY A 519 -12.24 -1.74 -12.76
CA GLY A 519 -12.99 -0.58 -12.30
C GLY A 519 -13.79 -0.85 -11.04
N GLY A 520 -14.62 0.12 -10.65
CA GLY A 520 -15.43 0.06 -9.43
C GLY A 520 -14.72 0.67 -8.22
N THR A 521 -15.05 0.18 -7.03
CA THR A 521 -14.47 0.60 -5.75
C THR A 521 -13.91 -0.59 -4.98
N LEU A 522 -13.27 -0.34 -3.83
CA LEU A 522 -12.73 -1.37 -2.95
C LEU A 522 -13.74 -2.49 -2.65
N GLY A 523 -14.99 -2.13 -2.32
CA GLY A 523 -16.05 -3.09 -1.95
C GLY A 523 -17.01 -3.47 -3.09
N SER A 524 -16.98 -2.74 -4.21
CA SER A 524 -17.87 -2.96 -5.37
C SER A 524 -17.07 -2.93 -6.68
N PRO A 525 -16.16 -3.90 -6.91
CA PRO A 525 -15.35 -3.97 -8.11
C PRO A 525 -16.17 -4.43 -9.33
N THR A 526 -15.65 -4.14 -10.52
CA THR A 526 -16.10 -4.71 -11.80
C THR A 526 -14.89 -5.20 -12.60
N GLY A 527 -15.09 -6.17 -13.50
CA GLY A 527 -14.06 -6.64 -14.43
C GLY A 527 -13.93 -8.18 -14.47
N PRO A 528 -13.00 -8.70 -15.29
CA PRO A 528 -12.89 -10.13 -15.57
C PRO A 528 -12.73 -11.04 -14.33
N VAL A 529 -12.01 -10.61 -13.30
CA VAL A 529 -11.87 -11.40 -12.07
C VAL A 529 -13.18 -11.52 -11.30
N VAL A 530 -14.05 -10.51 -11.41
CA VAL A 530 -15.38 -10.52 -10.81
C VAL A 530 -16.25 -11.55 -11.50
N ASP A 531 -16.25 -11.56 -12.83
CA ASP A 531 -17.01 -12.53 -13.63
C ASP A 531 -16.54 -13.97 -13.36
N LEU A 532 -15.23 -14.18 -13.26
CA LEU A 532 -14.67 -15.47 -12.86
C LEU A 532 -15.14 -15.86 -11.45
N THR A 533 -15.02 -14.95 -10.48
CA THR A 533 -15.37 -15.23 -9.09
C THR A 533 -16.84 -15.55 -8.92
N ASP A 534 -17.74 -14.78 -9.54
CA ASP A 534 -19.19 -14.99 -9.51
C ASP A 534 -19.59 -16.29 -10.21
N GLY A 535 -18.78 -16.76 -11.16
CA GLY A 535 -18.94 -18.06 -11.82
C GLY A 535 -18.42 -19.25 -11.00
N LEU A 536 -17.65 -19.05 -9.93
CA LEU A 536 -17.17 -20.17 -9.12
C LEU A 536 -18.21 -20.58 -8.07
N GLU A 537 -18.25 -21.86 -7.74
CA GLU A 537 -19.04 -22.38 -6.63
C GLU A 537 -18.09 -23.10 -5.67
N SER A 538 -18.37 -23.02 -4.37
CA SER A 538 -17.61 -23.74 -3.36
C SER A 538 -16.10 -23.42 -3.34
N VAL A 539 -15.70 -22.19 -3.68
CA VAL A 539 -14.34 -21.66 -3.51
C VAL A 539 -14.38 -20.65 -2.37
N ALA A 540 -13.42 -20.71 -1.44
CA ALA A 540 -13.43 -19.84 -0.26
C ALA A 540 -12.95 -18.42 -0.60
N ALA A 541 -11.92 -18.31 -1.43
CA ALA A 541 -11.39 -17.04 -1.89
C ALA A 541 -10.86 -17.11 -3.32
N VAL A 542 -10.90 -15.97 -4.01
CA VAL A 542 -10.21 -15.69 -5.27
C VAL A 542 -9.22 -14.55 -5.04
N ILE A 543 -7.97 -14.79 -5.38
CA ILE A 543 -6.90 -13.79 -5.40
C ILE A 543 -6.66 -13.40 -6.86
N GLY A 544 -7.00 -12.16 -7.21
CA GLY A 544 -6.80 -11.58 -8.53
C GLY A 544 -5.49 -10.78 -8.65
N ASP A 545 -5.18 -10.34 -9.87
CA ASP A 545 -3.95 -9.61 -10.21
C ASP A 545 -4.10 -8.77 -11.50
N HIS A 546 -3.02 -8.47 -12.24
CA HIS A 546 -2.97 -7.96 -13.63
C HIS A 546 -3.29 -6.47 -13.83
N ALA A 547 -4.22 -5.93 -13.04
CA ALA A 547 -4.83 -4.63 -13.30
C ALA A 547 -4.34 -3.50 -12.38
N ASP A 548 -3.39 -3.76 -11.46
CA ASP A 548 -2.95 -2.79 -10.43
C ASP A 548 -4.14 -2.16 -9.68
N PHE A 549 -5.12 -2.99 -9.27
CA PHE A 549 -6.37 -2.55 -8.67
C PHE A 549 -6.52 -3.13 -7.27
N GLN A 550 -7.05 -2.33 -6.33
CA GLN A 550 -7.26 -2.79 -4.96
C GLN A 550 -8.75 -3.06 -4.70
N THR A 551 -9.09 -4.31 -4.37
CA THR A 551 -10.46 -4.68 -3.97
C THR A 551 -10.45 -5.78 -2.92
N VAL A 552 -11.38 -5.71 -1.96
CA VAL A 552 -11.72 -6.77 -1.01
C VAL A 552 -13.23 -6.75 -0.83
N THR A 553 -13.89 -7.83 -1.24
CA THR A 553 -15.36 -7.94 -1.16
C THR A 553 -15.82 -9.39 -1.07
N LYS A 554 -16.94 -9.62 -0.38
CA LYS A 554 -17.61 -10.93 -0.38
C LYS A 554 -18.62 -10.93 -1.52
N ARG A 555 -18.48 -11.88 -2.43
CA ARG A 555 -19.33 -12.00 -3.63
C ARG A 555 -20.67 -12.66 -3.29
N PRO A 556 -21.71 -12.54 -4.15
CA PRO A 556 -23.03 -13.13 -3.89
C PRO A 556 -23.03 -14.65 -3.65
N ASN A 557 -22.02 -15.36 -4.15
CA ASN A 557 -21.78 -16.79 -3.93
C ASN A 557 -21.00 -17.10 -2.63
N ASN A 558 -20.83 -16.10 -1.75
CA ASN A 558 -20.07 -16.18 -0.50
C ASN A 558 -18.54 -16.32 -0.66
N THR A 559 -18.00 -16.20 -1.87
CA THR A 559 -16.54 -16.24 -2.12
C THR A 559 -15.92 -14.88 -1.80
N LEU A 560 -14.80 -14.88 -1.07
CA LEU A 560 -13.98 -13.68 -0.88
C LEU A 560 -13.22 -13.36 -2.17
N LEU A 561 -13.37 -12.16 -2.72
CA LEU A 561 -12.50 -11.64 -3.78
C LEU A 561 -11.52 -10.64 -3.17
N ALA A 562 -10.22 -10.85 -3.40
CA ALA A 562 -9.16 -9.92 -3.05
C ALA A 562 -8.22 -9.67 -4.25
N GLN A 563 -7.77 -8.43 -4.42
CA GLN A 563 -6.73 -8.03 -5.36
C GLN A 563 -5.99 -6.81 -4.79
N ASN A 564 -4.70 -6.68 -5.09
CA ASN A 564 -3.87 -5.61 -4.57
C ASN A 564 -3.15 -4.79 -5.66
N ARG A 565 -2.49 -3.72 -5.20
CA ARG A 565 -1.58 -2.91 -6.01
C ARG A 565 -0.28 -3.67 -6.32
N SER A 566 0.29 -3.34 -7.47
CA SER A 566 1.47 -4.00 -8.05
C SER A 566 2.79 -3.64 -7.36
N ARG A 567 3.89 -4.30 -7.74
CA ARG A 567 5.29 -3.95 -7.42
C ARG A 567 5.66 -4.01 -5.94
N GLY A 568 4.89 -4.74 -5.14
CA GLY A 568 5.16 -4.92 -3.72
C GLY A 568 5.06 -3.65 -2.87
N ILE A 569 4.43 -2.58 -3.38
CA ILE A 569 4.10 -1.40 -2.54
C ILE A 569 2.97 -1.71 -1.57
N ARG A 570 2.28 -2.83 -1.77
CA ARG A 570 1.31 -3.42 -0.85
C ARG A 570 1.50 -4.93 -0.81
N PHE A 571 1.10 -5.54 0.29
CA PHE A 571 0.78 -6.96 0.31
C PHE A 571 -0.57 -7.17 1.00
N THR A 572 -1.28 -8.21 0.59
CA THR A 572 -2.58 -8.59 1.15
C THR A 572 -2.36 -9.68 2.17
N ARG A 573 -3.03 -9.60 3.32
CA ARG A 573 -3.16 -10.71 4.25
C ARG A 573 -4.57 -11.27 4.13
N ILE A 574 -4.68 -12.49 3.64
CA ILE A 574 -5.92 -13.26 3.62
C ILE A 574 -5.90 -14.22 4.82
N VAL A 575 -6.96 -14.24 5.60
CA VAL A 575 -7.13 -15.16 6.72
C VAL A 575 -8.29 -16.11 6.40
N LEU A 576 -8.00 -17.42 6.43
CA LEU A 576 -8.98 -18.48 6.30
C LEU A 576 -9.12 -19.19 7.64
N VAL A 577 -10.35 -19.34 8.12
CA VAL A 577 -10.67 -20.14 9.30
C VAL A 577 -11.33 -21.42 8.81
N ILE A 578 -10.65 -22.55 9.02
CA ILE A 578 -11.08 -23.88 8.57
C ILE A 578 -11.60 -24.66 9.76
N ASP A 579 -12.84 -25.12 9.65
CA ASP A 579 -13.42 -26.07 10.59
C ASP A 579 -12.73 -27.44 10.41
N ARG A 580 -12.03 -27.91 11.45
CA ARG A 580 -11.22 -29.14 11.38
C ARG A 580 -12.05 -30.39 11.06
N PRO A 581 -13.22 -30.63 11.68
CA PRO A 581 -14.02 -31.83 11.40
C PRO A 581 -14.49 -31.93 9.95
N SER A 582 -14.93 -30.81 9.36
CA SER A 582 -15.47 -30.79 8.00
C SER A 582 -14.43 -30.49 6.93
N GLY A 583 -13.32 -29.83 7.30
CA GLY A 583 -12.31 -29.32 6.38
C GLY A 583 -12.77 -28.11 5.54
N HIS A 584 -13.95 -27.56 5.82
CA HIS A 584 -14.49 -26.40 5.11
C HIS A 584 -14.03 -25.08 5.73
N VAL A 585 -13.85 -24.06 4.88
CA VAL A 585 -13.63 -22.68 5.34
C VAL A 585 -14.94 -22.15 5.89
N SER A 586 -14.97 -21.84 7.19
CA SER A 586 -16.11 -21.25 7.89
C SER A 586 -16.09 -19.73 7.88
N TYR A 587 -14.91 -19.12 7.68
CA TYR A 587 -14.73 -17.69 7.56
C TYR A 587 -13.52 -17.34 6.70
N ALA A 588 -13.66 -16.31 5.87
CA ALA A 588 -12.58 -15.77 5.05
C ALA A 588 -12.62 -14.24 5.07
N THR A 589 -11.48 -13.62 5.32
CA THR A 589 -11.32 -12.16 5.28
C THR A 589 -9.98 -11.77 4.68
N ALA A 590 -9.85 -10.51 4.27
CA ALA A 590 -8.58 -9.94 3.83
C ALA A 590 -8.43 -8.48 4.24
N ASP A 591 -7.18 -8.07 4.44
CA ASP A 591 -6.77 -6.68 4.63
C ASP A 591 -5.44 -6.41 3.91
N PHE A 592 -5.10 -5.13 3.79
CA PHE A 592 -3.93 -4.68 3.06
C PHE A 592 -2.92 -4.02 3.98
N HIS A 593 -1.65 -4.21 3.66
CA HIS A 593 -0.55 -3.67 4.44
C HIS A 593 0.45 -2.95 3.54
N ARG A 594 1.07 -1.91 4.13
CA ARG A 594 2.07 -1.08 3.47
C ARG A 594 3.45 -1.45 4.00
N PRO A 595 4.30 -2.11 3.19
CA PRO A 595 5.63 -2.50 3.60
C PRO A 595 6.59 -1.28 3.61
N TRP A 596 6.36 -0.34 4.54
CA TRP A 596 7.22 0.82 4.72
C TRP A 596 8.64 0.40 5.11
N ALA A 597 9.64 1.08 4.55
CA ALA A 597 11.04 0.87 4.92
C ALA A 597 11.43 1.62 6.20
N ILE A 598 10.70 2.67 6.58
CA ILE A 598 11.00 3.44 7.79
C ILE A 598 10.82 2.59 9.06
N GLY A 599 11.85 2.58 9.91
CA GLY A 599 11.90 1.74 11.10
C GLY A 599 12.08 0.24 10.81
N VAL A 600 12.39 -0.14 9.56
CA VAL A 600 12.67 -1.52 9.17
C VAL A 600 14.12 -1.69 8.82
N LYS A 601 14.75 -2.69 9.44
CA LYS A 601 16.05 -3.15 8.98
C LYS A 601 15.86 -4.03 7.73
N PRO A 602 16.47 -3.69 6.58
CA PRO A 602 16.40 -4.58 5.41
C PRO A 602 17.06 -5.93 5.72
N ASP A 603 16.57 -7.00 5.10
CA ASP A 603 17.20 -8.30 5.16
C ASP A 603 18.63 -8.21 4.59
N PRO A 604 19.66 -8.58 5.39
CA PRO A 604 21.04 -8.33 5.01
C PRO A 604 21.51 -9.20 3.82
N ALA A 605 20.96 -10.41 3.65
CA ALA A 605 21.34 -11.29 2.55
C ALA A 605 20.74 -10.82 1.23
N ILE A 606 19.46 -10.43 1.25
CA ILE A 606 18.78 -9.85 0.09
C ILE A 606 19.43 -8.52 -0.29
N GLN A 607 19.70 -7.64 0.68
CA GLN A 607 20.34 -6.35 0.40
C GLN A 607 21.74 -6.54 -0.20
N ALA A 608 22.56 -7.46 0.33
CA ALA A 608 23.88 -7.75 -0.22
C ALA A 608 23.82 -8.25 -1.67
N ARG A 609 22.79 -9.04 -2.03
CA ARG A 609 22.58 -9.49 -3.41
C ARG A 609 22.19 -8.32 -4.32
N ILE A 610 21.30 -7.44 -3.87
CA ILE A 610 20.92 -6.21 -4.60
C ILE A 610 22.15 -5.33 -4.84
N ASP A 611 22.97 -5.10 -3.81
CA ASP A 611 24.19 -4.29 -3.91
C ASP A 611 25.18 -4.87 -4.93
N ALA A 612 25.34 -6.20 -4.94
CA ALA A 612 26.21 -6.88 -5.90
C ALA A 612 25.70 -6.79 -7.36
N LEU A 613 24.38 -6.78 -7.57
CA LEU A 613 23.78 -6.56 -8.89
C LEU A 613 23.99 -5.11 -9.34
N ASN A 614 23.72 -4.15 -8.45
CA ASN A 614 23.93 -2.74 -8.72
C ASN A 614 25.40 -2.42 -9.03
N GLY A 615 26.34 -3.06 -8.33
CA GLY A 615 27.78 -2.91 -8.62
C GLY A 615 28.18 -3.36 -10.03
N GLN A 616 27.51 -4.37 -10.59
CA GLN A 616 27.73 -4.81 -11.97
C GLN A 616 27.07 -3.89 -12.99
N LEU A 617 25.92 -3.31 -12.66
CA LEU A 617 25.14 -2.48 -13.57
C LEU A 617 25.59 -1.02 -13.62
N ALA A 618 26.08 -0.47 -12.51
CA ALA A 618 26.42 0.95 -12.39
C ALA A 618 27.35 1.48 -13.50
N PRO A 619 28.41 0.75 -13.94
CA PRO A 619 29.27 1.22 -15.04
C PRO A 619 28.54 1.43 -16.37
N ILE A 620 27.41 0.76 -16.57
CA ILE A 620 26.62 0.79 -17.81
C ILE A 620 25.43 1.75 -17.63
N LEU A 621 24.66 1.57 -16.56
CA LEU A 621 23.36 2.20 -16.39
C LEU A 621 23.43 3.60 -15.82
N SER A 622 24.47 3.94 -15.05
CA SER A 622 24.64 5.28 -14.49
C SER A 622 25.20 6.30 -15.48
N ARG A 623 25.51 5.88 -16.71
CA ARG A 623 25.96 6.79 -17.78
C ARG A 623 24.85 7.79 -18.11
N VAL A 624 25.11 9.08 -17.86
CA VAL A 624 24.24 10.18 -18.32
C VAL A 624 24.32 10.25 -19.85
N VAL A 625 23.18 10.04 -20.52
CA VAL A 625 23.06 10.10 -21.99
C VAL A 625 22.55 11.46 -22.46
N GLY A 626 21.98 12.26 -21.55
CA GLY A 626 21.59 13.63 -21.86
C GLY A 626 20.81 14.26 -20.72
N SER A 627 20.10 15.34 -21.03
CA SER A 627 19.22 16.01 -20.08
C SER A 627 17.99 16.61 -20.74
N SER A 628 17.05 17.09 -19.94
CA SER A 628 15.83 17.77 -20.36
C SER A 628 15.65 19.07 -19.55
N SER A 629 15.12 20.11 -20.18
CA SER A 629 14.75 21.36 -19.52
C SER A 629 13.51 21.22 -18.63
N VAL A 630 12.71 20.17 -18.85
CA VAL A 630 11.47 19.87 -18.12
C VAL A 630 11.45 18.40 -17.66
N PHE A 631 10.68 18.11 -16.61
CA PHE A 631 10.44 16.75 -16.16
C PHE A 631 9.64 15.95 -17.21
N VAL A 632 10.05 14.71 -17.48
CA VAL A 632 9.45 13.83 -18.50
C VAL A 632 8.86 12.59 -17.81
N PRO A 633 7.63 12.69 -17.27
CA PRO A 633 6.99 11.58 -16.57
C PRO A 633 6.38 10.56 -17.52
N ARG A 634 6.13 9.36 -16.98
CA ARG A 634 5.27 8.33 -17.56
C ARG A 634 3.82 8.78 -17.65
N SER A 635 3.34 9.50 -16.64
CA SER A 635 1.95 9.93 -16.56
C SER A 635 1.54 10.74 -17.79
N ASP A 636 0.31 10.53 -18.25
CA ASP A 636 -0.22 11.31 -19.37
C ASP A 636 -0.84 12.64 -18.94
N ALA A 637 -1.19 13.46 -19.93
CA ALA A 637 -1.77 14.79 -19.73
C ALA A 637 -3.16 14.80 -19.05
N CYS A 638 -3.77 13.62 -18.83
CA CYS A 638 -5.06 13.47 -18.17
C CYS A 638 -4.91 12.96 -16.73
N GLY A 639 -3.67 12.87 -16.22
CA GLY A 639 -3.37 12.49 -14.84
C GLY A 639 -3.38 10.98 -14.61
N ASN A 640 -3.50 10.16 -15.65
CA ASN A 640 -3.32 8.72 -15.50
C ASN A 640 -1.83 8.41 -15.32
N THR A 641 -1.47 7.86 -14.17
CA THR A 641 -0.08 7.58 -13.79
C THR A 641 0.59 6.50 -14.65
N ALA A 642 -0.20 5.62 -15.30
CA ALA A 642 0.31 4.61 -16.21
C ALA A 642 0.52 5.13 -17.66
N GLY A 643 0.03 6.33 -17.99
CA GLY A 643 0.21 6.97 -19.29
C GLY A 643 -0.66 6.41 -20.43
N ARG A 644 -1.83 5.85 -20.10
CA ARG A 644 -2.64 4.99 -21.01
C ARG A 644 -3.95 5.61 -21.51
N THR A 645 -4.19 6.89 -21.27
CA THR A 645 -5.46 7.55 -21.61
C THR A 645 -5.29 8.79 -22.47
N CYS A 646 -4.13 9.44 -22.43
CA CYS A 646 -3.86 10.69 -23.16
C CYS A 646 -2.42 10.77 -23.68
N GLU A 647 -2.14 11.81 -24.46
CA GLU A 647 -0.78 12.16 -24.88
C GLU A 647 0.15 12.35 -23.66
N SER A 648 1.35 11.77 -23.71
CA SER A 648 2.35 11.88 -22.64
C SER A 648 3.66 12.45 -23.17
N ARG A 649 4.43 13.13 -22.31
CA ARG A 649 5.75 13.67 -22.69
C ARG A 649 6.71 12.55 -23.05
N VAL A 650 6.75 11.47 -22.27
CA VAL A 650 7.59 10.30 -22.58
C VAL A 650 7.19 9.65 -23.90
N GLY A 651 5.88 9.52 -24.16
CA GLY A 651 5.35 8.99 -25.41
C GLY A 651 5.79 9.81 -26.63
N ASN A 652 5.73 11.14 -26.52
CA ASN A 652 6.19 12.03 -27.57
C ASN A 652 7.69 11.86 -27.85
N VAL A 653 8.54 11.84 -26.81
CA VAL A 653 9.99 11.69 -26.97
C VAL A 653 10.32 10.35 -27.63
N VAL A 654 9.69 9.26 -27.18
CA VAL A 654 9.92 7.92 -27.73
C VAL A 654 9.47 7.85 -29.19
N ALA A 655 8.26 8.33 -29.52
CA ALA A 655 7.78 8.33 -30.90
C ALA A 655 8.63 9.25 -31.80
N ASP A 656 9.09 10.39 -31.29
CA ASP A 656 9.99 11.29 -32.01
C ASP A 656 11.35 10.63 -32.28
N SER A 657 11.88 9.87 -31.32
CA SER A 657 13.13 9.13 -31.50
C SER A 657 13.04 8.13 -32.64
N LEU A 658 11.94 7.37 -32.74
CA LEU A 658 11.71 6.42 -33.81
C LEU A 658 11.59 7.13 -35.17
N ARG A 659 10.71 8.13 -35.27
CA ARG A 659 10.46 8.84 -36.54
C ARG A 659 11.72 9.53 -37.05
N THR A 660 12.42 10.24 -36.18
CA THR A 660 13.57 11.08 -36.55
C THR A 660 14.76 10.23 -36.97
N THR A 661 15.05 9.16 -36.23
CA THR A 661 16.19 8.27 -36.51
C THR A 661 16.05 7.58 -37.86
N TYR A 662 14.84 7.12 -38.19
CA TYR A 662 14.61 6.35 -39.42
C TYR A 662 14.02 7.18 -40.58
N GLY A 663 13.79 8.48 -40.38
CA GLY A 663 13.29 9.38 -41.43
C GLY A 663 11.93 9.00 -42.00
N THR A 664 11.06 8.39 -41.19
CA THR A 664 9.71 7.99 -41.64
C THR A 664 8.74 9.16 -41.59
N ASP A 665 7.61 9.06 -42.30
CA ASP A 665 6.54 10.06 -42.24
C ASP A 665 6.01 10.18 -40.82
N PHE A 666 5.74 9.03 -40.20
CA PHE A 666 5.09 8.90 -38.91
C PHE A 666 5.79 7.88 -38.02
N ALA A 667 5.52 7.94 -36.72
CA ALA A 667 5.79 6.84 -35.80
C ALA A 667 4.62 6.63 -34.83
N ILE A 668 4.42 5.38 -34.41
CA ILE A 668 3.44 4.99 -33.39
C ILE A 668 4.11 4.00 -32.44
N THR A 669 3.94 4.22 -31.13
CA THR A 669 4.26 3.20 -30.11
C THR A 669 3.10 3.08 -29.13
N ASN A 670 2.79 1.86 -28.70
CA ASN A 670 1.77 1.60 -27.69
C ASN A 670 2.26 2.06 -26.30
N SER A 671 1.38 2.68 -25.53
CA SER A 671 1.67 3.18 -24.19
C SER A 671 1.98 2.07 -23.17
N GLY A 672 1.49 0.85 -23.42
CA GLY A 672 1.76 -0.35 -22.62
C GLY A 672 3.24 -0.69 -22.54
N GLY A 673 3.99 -0.38 -23.61
CA GLY A 673 5.44 -0.53 -23.72
C GLY A 673 6.25 0.50 -22.91
N LEU A 674 5.62 1.59 -22.44
CA LEU A 674 6.28 2.67 -21.69
C LEU A 674 6.08 2.47 -20.19
N ARG A 675 7.16 2.19 -19.43
CA ARG A 675 7.06 1.63 -18.08
C ARG A 675 7.50 2.55 -16.94
N ALA A 676 8.15 3.68 -17.24
CA ALA A 676 8.67 4.61 -16.23
C ALA A 676 8.81 6.04 -16.77
N ASP A 677 9.23 6.94 -15.87
CA ASP A 677 9.66 8.30 -16.20
C ASP A 677 10.99 8.23 -16.97
N LEU A 678 11.25 9.16 -17.89
CA LEU A 678 12.49 9.20 -18.66
C LEU A 678 13.60 9.98 -17.92
N THR A 679 13.22 10.97 -17.13
CA THR A 679 14.16 11.81 -16.37
C THR A 679 14.38 11.26 -14.97
N CYS A 680 15.61 11.38 -14.49
CA CYS A 680 15.98 11.03 -13.12
C CYS A 680 15.08 11.71 -12.09
N PRO A 681 14.71 11.03 -10.99
CA PRO A 681 13.98 11.66 -9.90
C PRO A 681 14.83 12.74 -9.23
N THR A 682 14.18 13.71 -8.60
CA THR A 682 14.87 14.84 -7.94
C THR A 682 15.43 14.47 -6.56
N THR A 683 14.92 13.39 -5.98
CA THR A 683 15.42 12.81 -4.73
C THR A 683 16.39 11.69 -5.11
N ASP A 684 17.64 11.81 -4.67
CA ASP A 684 18.68 10.83 -4.95
C ASP A 684 18.35 9.47 -4.31
N ASN A 685 18.34 8.41 -5.13
CA ASN A 685 18.26 7.03 -4.67
C ASN A 685 19.46 6.28 -5.26
N PRO A 686 20.43 5.82 -4.46
CA PRO A 686 21.64 5.19 -4.98
C PRO A 686 21.40 3.90 -5.79
N SER A 687 20.17 3.38 -5.81
CA SER A 687 19.77 2.19 -6.56
C SER A 687 18.94 2.47 -7.83
N ASP A 688 18.71 3.73 -8.20
CA ASP A 688 17.94 4.10 -9.41
C ASP A 688 18.81 4.44 -10.64
N PHE A 689 20.14 4.27 -10.50
CA PHE A 689 21.16 4.60 -11.49
C PHE A 689 21.18 6.07 -11.93
N CYS A 690 20.61 6.97 -11.14
CA CYS A 690 20.72 8.40 -11.31
C CYS A 690 21.74 8.99 -10.33
N PRO A 691 22.58 9.95 -10.76
CA PRO A 691 23.45 10.65 -9.84
C PRO A 691 22.67 11.72 -9.07
N ALA A 692 23.10 12.07 -7.86
CA ALA A 692 22.61 13.25 -7.16
C ALA A 692 22.82 14.52 -8.01
N TYR A 693 21.77 15.33 -8.15
CA TYR A 693 21.80 16.57 -8.93
C TYR A 693 20.70 17.55 -8.49
N THR A 694 20.80 18.80 -8.93
CA THR A 694 19.78 19.84 -8.71
C THR A 694 19.12 20.20 -10.05
N PRO A 695 17.85 19.85 -10.30
CA PRO A 695 17.14 20.29 -11.48
C PRO A 695 16.75 21.78 -11.42
N PRO A 696 16.57 22.46 -12.57
CA PRO A 696 16.93 22.03 -13.92
C PRO A 696 18.45 22.21 -14.22
N PRO A 697 19.03 21.43 -15.17
CA PRO A 697 18.37 20.48 -16.05
C PRO A 697 18.07 19.11 -15.39
N PHE A 698 17.06 18.41 -15.90
CA PHE A 698 16.69 17.04 -15.49
C PHE A 698 17.57 16.03 -16.22
N LEU A 699 18.37 15.25 -15.50
CA LEU A 699 19.29 14.29 -16.13
C LEU A 699 18.55 13.06 -16.67
N ILE A 700 19.09 12.46 -17.72
CA ILE A 700 18.62 11.20 -18.31
C ILE A 700 19.82 10.25 -18.36
N THR A 701 19.71 9.10 -17.71
CA THR A 701 20.75 8.05 -17.74
C THR A 701 20.34 6.88 -18.61
N ARG A 702 21.31 6.02 -18.97
CA ARG A 702 21.03 4.79 -19.70
C ARG A 702 20.06 3.87 -18.94
N GLY A 703 20.15 3.86 -17.61
CA GLY A 703 19.23 3.15 -16.72
C GLY A 703 17.79 3.65 -16.85
N GLN A 704 17.57 4.98 -16.91
CA GLN A 704 16.23 5.54 -17.11
C GLN A 704 15.63 5.13 -18.46
N VAL A 705 16.43 5.19 -19.54
CA VAL A 705 16.00 4.73 -20.87
C VAL A 705 15.54 3.26 -20.86
N LEU A 706 16.30 2.37 -20.22
CA LEU A 706 15.93 0.96 -20.10
C LEU A 706 14.72 0.73 -19.18
N THR A 707 14.54 1.57 -18.17
CA THR A 707 13.36 1.47 -17.29
C THR A 707 12.10 1.92 -18.02
N VAL A 708 12.19 2.86 -18.97
CA VAL A 708 11.08 3.22 -19.86
C VAL A 708 10.76 2.07 -20.82
N LEU A 709 11.78 1.43 -21.41
CA LEU A 709 11.66 0.41 -22.46
C LEU A 709 12.32 -0.94 -22.07
N PRO A 710 11.76 -1.70 -21.10
CA PRO A 710 12.44 -2.86 -20.50
C PRO A 710 12.33 -4.16 -21.29
N PHE A 711 11.58 -4.17 -22.40
CA PHE A 711 11.24 -5.39 -23.13
C PHE A 711 12.29 -5.85 -24.14
N GLY A 712 13.26 -4.99 -24.47
CA GLY A 712 14.24 -5.29 -25.51
C GLY A 712 13.65 -5.29 -26.93
N ASN A 713 12.49 -4.63 -27.11
CA ASN A 713 11.85 -4.46 -28.41
C ASN A 713 12.80 -3.86 -29.44
N GLU A 714 12.72 -4.34 -30.68
CA GLU A 714 13.39 -3.75 -31.83
C GLU A 714 12.49 -2.70 -32.49
N ALA A 715 13.09 -1.60 -32.97
CA ALA A 715 12.37 -0.68 -33.83
C ALA A 715 12.13 -1.34 -35.19
N ALA A 716 10.98 -1.06 -35.79
CA ALA A 716 10.57 -1.61 -37.07
C ALA A 716 10.04 -0.53 -37.99
N THR A 717 10.44 -0.54 -39.26
CA THR A 717 9.94 0.40 -40.27
C THR A 717 9.20 -0.33 -41.38
N LEU A 718 8.09 0.24 -41.85
CA LEU A 718 7.33 -0.31 -42.96
C LEU A 718 6.64 0.78 -43.79
N THR A 719 6.14 0.38 -44.95
CA THR A 719 5.21 1.18 -45.75
C THR A 719 3.81 0.60 -45.62
N LEU A 720 2.85 1.48 -45.36
CA LEU A 720 1.43 1.14 -45.23
C LEU A 720 0.56 2.09 -46.06
N SER A 721 -0.67 1.69 -46.32
CA SER A 721 -1.71 2.53 -46.91
C SER A 721 -2.39 3.41 -45.86
N GLY A 722 -3.03 4.51 -46.27
CA GLY A 722 -3.81 5.35 -45.35
C GLY A 722 -4.90 4.58 -44.60
N ALA A 723 -5.50 3.57 -45.23
CA ALA A 723 -6.49 2.70 -44.59
C ALA A 723 -5.89 1.83 -43.47
N GLU A 724 -4.66 1.32 -43.66
CA GLU A 724 -3.94 0.58 -42.61
C GLU A 724 -3.50 1.50 -41.47
N LEU A 725 -3.04 2.72 -41.78
CA LEU A 725 -2.74 3.73 -40.75
C LEU A 725 -3.98 3.99 -39.89
N LYS A 726 -5.14 4.14 -40.53
CA LYS A 726 -6.41 4.31 -39.82
C LYS A 726 -6.69 3.13 -38.92
N ALA A 727 -6.51 1.89 -39.39
CA ALA A 727 -6.74 0.69 -38.58
C ALA A 727 -5.84 0.65 -37.31
N PHE A 728 -4.58 1.07 -37.43
CA PHE A 728 -3.68 1.21 -36.26
C PHE A 728 -4.22 2.24 -35.26
N LEU A 729 -4.59 3.43 -35.73
CA LEU A 729 -5.12 4.49 -34.87
C LEU A 729 -6.45 4.09 -34.21
N GLU A 730 -7.33 3.43 -34.97
CA GLU A 730 -8.60 2.90 -34.49
C GLU A 730 -8.42 1.83 -33.41
N ASN A 731 -7.46 0.90 -33.58
CA ASN A 731 -7.15 -0.07 -32.53
C ASN A 731 -6.67 0.63 -31.27
N GLY A 732 -5.75 1.60 -31.41
CA GLY A 732 -5.16 2.31 -30.29
C GLY A 732 -6.20 2.99 -29.40
N VAL A 733 -7.28 3.54 -29.96
CA VAL A 733 -8.35 4.20 -29.17
C VAL A 733 -9.58 3.32 -28.94
N SER A 734 -9.54 2.03 -29.29
CA SER A 734 -10.71 1.13 -29.25
C SER A 734 -11.24 0.83 -27.84
N ARG A 735 -10.39 0.92 -26.82
CA ARG A 735 -10.74 0.64 -25.40
C ARG A 735 -11.08 1.87 -24.58
N MET A 736 -10.87 3.06 -25.13
CA MET A 736 -11.23 4.31 -24.46
C MET A 736 -12.72 4.31 -24.05
N PRO A 737 -13.07 4.84 -22.86
CA PRO A 737 -12.20 5.57 -21.93
C PRO A 737 -11.41 4.70 -20.94
N ALA A 738 -11.46 3.37 -21.05
CA ALA A 738 -10.65 2.50 -20.19
C ALA A 738 -9.15 2.68 -20.48
N ALA A 739 -8.33 2.69 -19.43
CA ALA A 739 -6.88 2.75 -19.55
C ALA A 739 -6.35 1.39 -20.03
N ASP A 740 -5.74 1.36 -21.21
CA ASP A 740 -5.31 0.13 -21.87
C ASP A 740 -3.93 0.33 -22.52
N GLY A 741 -3.10 -0.71 -22.54
CA GLY A 741 -1.74 -0.64 -23.09
C GLY A 741 -1.70 -0.21 -24.55
N ARG A 742 -2.75 -0.56 -25.32
CA ARG A 742 -2.81 -0.26 -26.74
C ARG A 742 -2.85 1.22 -27.08
N PHE A 743 -3.14 2.12 -26.13
CA PHE A 743 -3.27 3.56 -26.42
C PHE A 743 -2.03 4.10 -27.16
N PRO A 744 -2.17 4.78 -28.32
CA PRO A 744 -1.07 5.06 -29.23
C PRO A 744 -0.41 6.40 -28.89
N GLN A 745 0.89 6.40 -28.63
CA GLN A 745 1.71 7.62 -28.63
C GLN A 745 2.28 7.81 -30.05
N VAL A 746 2.20 9.02 -30.60
CA VAL A 746 2.42 9.26 -32.04
C VAL A 746 3.45 10.37 -32.31
N SER A 747 4.10 10.31 -33.48
CA SER A 747 4.97 11.38 -34.00
C SER A 747 4.69 11.66 -35.47
N GLY A 748 4.77 12.93 -35.86
CA GLY A 748 4.61 13.39 -37.24
C GLY A 748 3.18 13.51 -37.75
N LEU A 749 2.20 13.00 -36.99
CA LEU A 749 0.78 13.21 -37.22
C LEU A 749 0.11 13.71 -35.94
N CYS A 750 -1.02 14.41 -36.11
CA CYS A 750 -1.99 14.65 -35.08
C CYS A 750 -3.33 14.06 -35.52
N PHE A 751 -4.04 13.36 -34.63
CA PHE A 751 -5.35 12.79 -34.95
C PHE A 751 -6.41 13.11 -33.90
N THR A 752 -7.65 13.16 -34.38
CA THR A 752 -8.84 13.37 -33.56
C THR A 752 -9.67 12.09 -33.53
N TYR A 753 -10.33 11.82 -32.40
CA TYR A 753 -11.23 10.68 -32.27
C TYR A 753 -12.41 10.97 -31.35
N ASP A 754 -13.51 10.22 -31.52
CA ASP A 754 -14.72 10.31 -30.72
C ASP A 754 -15.04 8.96 -30.06
N ILE A 755 -15.06 8.94 -28.72
CA ILE A 755 -15.33 7.73 -27.92
C ILE A 755 -16.79 7.28 -28.04
N ALA A 756 -17.71 8.19 -28.37
CA ALA A 756 -19.12 7.86 -28.57
C ALA A 756 -19.36 7.03 -29.85
N ALA A 757 -18.43 7.05 -30.79
CA ALA A 757 -18.48 6.18 -31.96
C ALA A 757 -18.08 4.73 -31.62
N ALA A 758 -18.61 3.79 -32.40
CA ALA A 758 -18.26 2.38 -32.27
C ALA A 758 -16.76 2.15 -32.46
N ALA A 759 -16.17 1.23 -31.70
CA ALA A 759 -14.78 0.83 -31.89
C ALA A 759 -14.52 0.41 -33.35
N GLY A 760 -13.43 0.88 -33.94
CA GLY A 760 -13.15 0.74 -35.38
C GLY A 760 -13.71 1.88 -36.25
N SER A 761 -14.45 2.82 -35.67
CA SER A 761 -14.96 4.03 -36.35
C SER A 761 -14.82 5.29 -35.49
N ARG A 762 -13.88 5.29 -34.54
CA ARG A 762 -13.63 6.38 -33.59
C ARG A 762 -12.76 7.48 -34.19
N VAL A 763 -11.85 7.17 -35.10
CA VAL A 763 -10.92 8.16 -35.67
C VAL A 763 -11.67 9.05 -36.66
N THR A 764 -11.78 10.33 -36.32
CA THR A 764 -12.55 11.32 -37.08
C THR A 764 -11.70 12.08 -38.11
N GLY A 765 -10.38 12.16 -37.90
CA GLY A 765 -9.48 12.80 -38.85
C GLY A 765 -8.02 12.77 -38.38
N ALA A 766 -7.11 13.03 -39.31
CA ALA A 766 -5.70 13.20 -39.03
C ALA A 766 -5.07 14.28 -39.93
N VAL A 767 -4.09 14.99 -39.38
CA VAL A 767 -3.29 16.00 -40.08
C VAL A 767 -1.81 15.75 -39.82
N ARG A 768 -0.94 16.16 -40.73
CA ARG A 768 0.50 16.15 -40.47
C ARG A 768 0.83 17.16 -39.38
N GLN A 769 1.75 16.79 -38.50
CA GLN A 769 2.30 17.73 -37.54
C GLN A 769 3.27 18.68 -38.28
N ALA A 770 3.08 19.99 -38.13
CA ALA A 770 3.97 20.99 -38.74
C ALA A 770 5.34 20.99 -38.04
N ALA A 771 6.37 21.53 -38.71
CA ALA A 771 7.74 21.58 -38.17
C ALA A 771 7.84 22.31 -36.82
N GLY A 772 6.96 23.28 -36.56
CA GLY A 772 6.85 23.97 -35.27
C GLY A 772 6.06 23.22 -34.18
N GLY A 773 5.67 21.96 -34.44
CA GLY A 773 4.92 21.11 -33.51
C GLY A 773 3.40 21.29 -33.54
N SER A 774 2.86 22.27 -34.29
CA SER A 774 1.43 22.52 -34.38
C SER A 774 0.68 21.48 -35.22
N CYS A 775 -0.55 21.16 -34.81
CA CYS A 775 -1.45 20.26 -35.53
C CYS A 775 -2.24 20.97 -36.63
N THR A 776 -1.52 21.69 -37.51
CA THR A 776 -2.09 22.53 -38.57
C THR A 776 -1.51 22.21 -39.95
N GLY A 777 -0.84 21.06 -40.11
CA GLY A 777 -0.31 20.63 -41.39
C GLY A 777 -1.40 20.14 -42.35
N ALA A 778 -0.95 19.63 -43.50
CA ALA A 778 -1.86 19.06 -44.50
C ALA A 778 -2.64 17.86 -43.94
N ALA A 779 -3.87 17.67 -44.42
CA ALA A 779 -4.68 16.49 -44.08
C ALA A 779 -3.93 15.21 -44.47
N VAL A 780 -4.00 14.21 -43.59
CA VAL A 780 -3.54 12.85 -43.86
C VAL A 780 -4.71 12.10 -44.49
N ASP A 781 -4.53 11.67 -45.74
CA ASP A 781 -5.49 10.80 -46.42
C ASP A 781 -5.45 9.40 -45.78
N LEU A 782 -6.54 9.04 -45.11
CA LEU A 782 -6.74 7.77 -44.40
C LEU A 782 -7.44 6.72 -45.28
N THR A 783 -7.41 6.87 -46.60
CA THR A 783 -7.92 5.88 -47.57
C THR A 783 -6.81 5.01 -48.14
N SER A 784 -7.17 3.97 -48.89
CA SER A 784 -6.21 3.09 -49.56
C SER A 784 -5.45 3.74 -50.72
N ALA A 785 -5.83 4.96 -51.13
CA ALA A 785 -5.20 5.68 -52.24
C ALA A 785 -3.85 6.31 -51.86
N ALA A 786 -3.61 6.55 -50.58
CA ALA A 786 -2.38 7.13 -50.06
C ALA A 786 -1.48 6.07 -49.41
N SER A 787 -0.18 6.34 -49.38
CA SER A 787 0.82 5.49 -48.74
C SER A 787 1.80 6.32 -47.92
N TYR A 788 2.22 5.77 -46.78
CA TYR A 788 3.09 6.42 -45.81
C TYR A 788 4.14 5.45 -45.28
N THR A 789 5.29 5.99 -44.88
CA THR A 789 6.28 5.26 -44.10
C THR A 789 6.01 5.40 -42.61
N LEU A 790 6.06 4.31 -41.86
CA LEU A 790 5.77 4.28 -40.43
C LEU A 790 6.94 3.61 -39.69
N ALA A 791 7.32 4.17 -38.54
CA ALA A 791 8.16 3.50 -37.54
C ALA A 791 7.30 3.03 -36.36
N ILE A 792 7.46 1.78 -35.94
CA ILE A 792 6.78 1.14 -34.81
C ILE A 792 7.78 0.30 -34.00
N ASN A 793 7.31 -0.38 -32.96
CA ASN A 793 8.03 -1.49 -32.36
C ASN A 793 7.60 -2.83 -32.97
N ASP A 794 8.50 -3.81 -32.92
CA ASP A 794 8.29 -5.20 -33.35
C ASP A 794 7.08 -5.88 -32.69
N PHE A 795 6.86 -5.70 -31.39
CA PHE A 795 5.69 -6.22 -30.66
C PHE A 795 4.37 -5.83 -31.35
N MET A 796 4.20 -4.54 -31.68
CA MET A 796 3.03 -4.06 -32.44
C MET A 796 3.01 -4.59 -33.87
N ALA A 797 4.17 -4.73 -34.51
CA ALA A 797 4.27 -5.24 -35.88
C ALA A 797 3.79 -6.69 -35.99
N GLU A 798 4.02 -7.48 -34.95
CA GLU A 798 3.61 -8.88 -34.88
C GLU A 798 2.14 -9.04 -34.46
N GLY A 799 1.51 -7.99 -33.94
CA GLY A 799 0.09 -7.94 -33.58
C GLY A 799 -0.20 -7.82 -32.09
N GLY A 800 0.83 -7.57 -31.28
CA GLY A 800 0.67 -7.27 -29.86
C GLY A 800 -0.29 -6.11 -29.63
N ASP A 801 -0.95 -6.09 -28.47
CA ASP A 801 -2.04 -5.14 -28.11
C ASP A 801 -3.22 -5.13 -29.11
N GLY A 802 -3.39 -6.20 -29.90
CA GLY A 802 -4.42 -6.35 -30.91
C GLY A 802 -4.21 -5.49 -32.17
N TYR A 803 -2.99 -4.97 -32.38
CA TYR A 803 -2.67 -4.21 -33.59
C TYR A 803 -2.69 -5.09 -34.85
N PRO A 804 -2.95 -4.52 -36.04
CA PRO A 804 -2.90 -5.29 -37.28
C PRO A 804 -1.51 -5.90 -37.53
N ILE A 805 -1.46 -7.19 -37.83
CA ILE A 805 -0.20 -7.93 -38.08
C ILE A 805 0.42 -7.46 -39.40
N VAL A 806 1.64 -6.95 -39.31
CA VAL A 806 2.42 -6.42 -40.45
C VAL A 806 3.86 -6.95 -40.49
N SER A 807 4.24 -7.86 -39.61
CA SER A 807 5.60 -8.42 -39.44
C SER A 807 6.21 -9.01 -40.72
N SER A 808 5.41 -9.50 -41.67
CA SER A 808 5.90 -9.98 -42.96
C SER A 808 6.45 -8.89 -43.90
N ARG A 809 6.22 -7.61 -43.58
CA ARG A 809 6.60 -6.44 -44.40
C ARG A 809 7.52 -5.45 -43.69
N ILE A 810 7.88 -5.70 -42.43
CA ILE A 810 8.75 -4.78 -41.71
C ILE A 810 10.21 -4.95 -42.12
N THR A 811 10.96 -3.86 -41.99
CA THR A 811 12.41 -3.89 -41.86
C THR A 811 12.73 -3.64 -40.39
N THR A 812 13.21 -4.67 -39.70
CA THR A 812 13.77 -4.58 -38.35
C THR A 812 14.97 -3.65 -38.32
N ARG A 813 15.12 -2.89 -37.25
CA ARG A 813 16.16 -1.88 -37.03
C ARG A 813 16.88 -2.16 -35.70
N ASP A 814 17.46 -1.13 -35.11
CA ASP A 814 18.17 -1.23 -33.84
C ASP A 814 17.18 -1.44 -32.68
N LEU A 815 17.72 -1.85 -31.54
CA LEU A 815 16.97 -1.89 -30.28
C LEU A 815 16.32 -0.53 -30.00
N MET A 816 15.05 -0.55 -29.63
CA MET A 816 14.25 0.65 -29.45
C MET A 816 14.80 1.52 -28.31
N ASP A 817 15.30 0.91 -27.24
CA ASP A 817 15.94 1.62 -26.13
C ASP A 817 17.28 2.25 -26.54
N GLN A 818 18.05 1.60 -27.44
CA GLN A 818 19.27 2.20 -27.99
C GLN A 818 18.92 3.37 -28.91
N THR A 819 17.90 3.22 -29.76
CA THR A 819 17.37 4.30 -30.62
C THR A 819 17.00 5.53 -29.78
N LEU A 820 16.32 5.33 -28.65
CA LEU A 820 15.96 6.41 -27.73
C LEU A 820 17.20 7.05 -27.08
N ALA A 821 18.17 6.25 -26.62
CA ALA A 821 19.40 6.76 -26.01
C ALA A 821 20.19 7.64 -27.00
N ASP A 822 20.36 7.18 -28.23
CA ASP A 822 21.11 7.91 -29.27
C ASP A 822 20.38 9.20 -29.67
N TYR A 823 19.05 9.16 -29.74
CA TYR A 823 18.24 10.36 -29.96
C TYR A 823 18.41 11.39 -28.84
N VAL A 824 18.40 10.95 -27.57
CA VAL A 824 18.64 11.83 -26.41
C VAL A 824 20.04 12.43 -26.46
N GLU A 825 21.06 11.63 -26.78
CA GLU A 825 22.45 12.10 -26.93
C GLU A 825 22.58 13.16 -28.02
N ALA A 826 21.88 12.99 -29.14
CA ALA A 826 21.92 13.93 -30.26
C ALA A 826 21.11 15.22 -30.03
N ALA A 827 20.03 15.16 -29.25
CA ALA A 827 19.05 16.24 -29.08
C ALA A 827 19.10 16.95 -27.71
N THR A 828 20.05 16.60 -26.83
CA THR A 828 20.18 17.18 -25.49
C THR A 828 20.56 18.68 -25.51
N PRO A 829 19.97 19.53 -24.64
CA PRO A 829 18.87 19.22 -23.72
C PRO A 829 17.54 19.11 -24.46
N LEU A 830 16.76 18.08 -24.13
CA LEU A 830 15.38 17.95 -24.59
C LEU A 830 14.49 19.03 -23.98
N SER A 831 13.40 19.38 -24.66
CA SER A 831 12.35 20.27 -24.11
C SER A 831 10.95 19.82 -24.56
N PRO A 832 10.55 18.57 -24.26
CA PRO A 832 9.30 18.01 -24.77
C PRO A 832 8.08 18.68 -24.15
N ALA A 833 7.03 18.83 -24.95
CA ALA A 833 5.73 19.34 -24.51
C ALA A 833 4.62 18.38 -24.96
N VAL A 834 3.46 18.47 -24.29
CA VAL A 834 2.20 17.94 -24.81
C VAL A 834 1.72 18.91 -25.88
N GLN A 835 1.55 18.43 -27.11
CA GLN A 835 1.34 19.27 -28.30
C GLN A 835 -0.07 19.13 -28.91
N GLY A 836 -0.94 18.31 -28.31
CA GLY A 836 -2.25 18.01 -28.87
C GLY A 836 -2.18 17.08 -30.07
N ARG A 837 -1.18 16.17 -30.10
CA ARG A 837 -1.05 15.14 -31.13
C ARG A 837 -2.23 14.16 -31.11
N ILE A 838 -2.85 13.96 -29.95
CA ILE A 838 -3.93 13.00 -29.74
C ILE A 838 -5.08 13.70 -29.05
N VAL A 839 -6.17 13.96 -29.76
CA VAL A 839 -7.29 14.76 -29.24
C VAL A 839 -8.59 13.97 -29.28
N CYS A 840 -9.16 13.74 -28.10
CA CYS A 840 -10.52 13.23 -27.99
C CYS A 840 -11.51 14.39 -28.15
N THR A 841 -12.56 14.20 -28.97
CA THR A 841 -13.64 15.16 -29.18
C THR A 841 -14.96 14.59 -28.64
N GLY A 842 -15.62 15.33 -27.74
CA GLY A 842 -16.91 14.94 -27.17
C GLY A 842 -16.99 15.08 -25.66
N ALA A 843 -18.18 14.88 -25.08
CA ALA A 843 -18.43 15.04 -23.64
C ALA A 843 -17.89 13.88 -22.78
N THR A 844 -17.54 12.75 -23.39
CA THR A 844 -17.05 11.53 -22.72
C THR A 844 -15.52 11.43 -22.70
N CYS A 845 -14.83 12.46 -23.19
CA CYS A 845 -13.38 12.50 -23.24
C CYS A 845 -12.77 12.70 -21.85
N PRO A 846 -11.62 12.04 -21.55
CA PRO A 846 -10.86 12.36 -20.35
C PRO A 846 -10.51 13.84 -20.31
N ALA A 847 -10.68 14.47 -19.16
CA ALA A 847 -10.28 15.86 -18.98
C ALA A 847 -8.75 15.94 -18.99
N VAL A 848 -8.20 16.76 -19.88
CA VAL A 848 -6.79 17.14 -19.81
C VAL A 848 -6.63 17.97 -18.55
N THR A 849 -5.91 17.41 -17.58
CA THR A 849 -5.72 18.04 -16.26
C THR A 849 -4.62 19.09 -16.29
N SER A 850 -3.86 19.19 -17.39
CA SER A 850 -2.65 19.99 -17.58
C SER A 850 -1.61 19.77 -16.47
N PRO A 851 -0.44 19.16 -16.77
CA PRO A 851 0.66 19.12 -15.81
C PRO A 851 1.35 20.48 -15.65
#